data_AF-A0A1I6FDC6-F1
#
_entry.id   AF-A0A1I6FDC6-F1
#
_cell.length_a   1.000
_cell.length_b   1.000
_cell.length_c   1.000
_cell.angle_alpha   90.00
_cell.angle_beta   90.00
_cell.angle_gamma   90.00
#
_symmetry.space_group_name_H-M   'P 1'
#
loop_
_entity.id
_entity.type
_entity.pdbx_description
1 polymer ?
#
loop_
_entity_poly.entity_id
_entity_poly.type
_entity_poly.pdbx_seq_one_letter_code
_entity_poly.pdbx_strand_id
1 'polypeptide(L)'
;MRGEHHVRIRLLGPIDVVVDGTPRPVRGLRRKAVLAVLALHHGHVVSVPRLVDSVWRDNERPPAANTVQSHVSHLRQVLGSRTAILSRPPGYLLDAGTGGIDVEEAERLIRQGTRSDDSAAAARHLRGALELWRGPALQDVAGLTWLEGQAERLNQLRSQAVRALLEVRLDLGEHAALVRDLEQLAGEHPLDEQIHAQLMLALYRSGRQADALAVFRRLRSALAGDLGIDPTLALRELEARMLRHDPDLRPAPPAAPITVTRPPLPAPAQLPLEVRGFAGREPQLAGLDAVLAQLNGPSPTALVVVLSGSAGVGKTTLAVHWARRVAGEFPDGQLYVNLRGYDPSGRVTSSADAVRGFLDALGVPPQRMPIGADAQAALFRGLLAGRRMLVVLDNARDAAQIRPLLPGAPRCLVVITSRDQLVGLVAIEGAYPMTLGLLTNDESRQLLAFRLGADRIAAEPRAADEIGTRCARLPLALVVVAARAATHPRFTLRALAGELGDSRERLDALAGADLVADVRAVFSWSYNTLTPEGARVFRLLGLHQGPDVSPAAAASLAGLAVAETRNLLRELARAHLIDEHTPDRYVFHDLLRAYAAELAGHKDSTQQRDAAIRRTLDHYLRTAYRAAVVLNPHRDPIVLPPPEPGATPEDCTDHHAAMGWFSTEHAVLIAALHQAFLQGLDHHAWALAWTTHTYFNRRGRWHDWSVVWQVGVEAATRLADPNARAIAHRGLSWAQVKLGRHEDATVHLLHALGLWAEAGDPVGQADVHLDLGRGLAIQGRFAEAMHHARQALDLYEEAGHHDGLALALNNLGMACVELGDHERGLTCCRESLVLHQKAGNRDGEAGAWDSLGYAYHHLGDHAAAIDGYQRALDLYRDLGDRYEIAATLANLGDSRHAVGDLADARELWREAVSILDELDHPDADHLRAKLRADSSRA
;
A
#
# COMPACT_ATOMS: atom_id res chain seq x y z
N MET A 1 12.77 -69.00 -32.82
CA MET A 1 13.16 -68.47 -31.49
C MET A 1 11.87 -68.17 -30.73
N ARG A 2 11.56 -68.96 -29.71
CA ARG A 2 10.37 -68.74 -28.85
C ARG A 2 10.65 -67.48 -28.04
N GLY A 3 9.77 -66.48 -28.12
CA GLY A 3 9.90 -65.28 -27.30
C GLY A 3 9.86 -65.67 -25.83
N GLU A 4 10.94 -65.46 -25.10
CA GLU A 4 10.99 -65.68 -23.67
C GLU A 4 10.10 -64.62 -23.01
N HIS A 5 8.95 -65.05 -22.48
CA HIS A 5 8.12 -64.19 -21.63
C HIS A 5 8.90 -63.86 -20.36
N HIS A 6 9.17 -62.58 -20.12
CA HIS A 6 9.89 -62.15 -18.92
C HIS A 6 8.88 -61.94 -17.80
N VAL A 7 8.79 -62.92 -16.90
CA VAL A 7 7.88 -62.91 -15.75
C VAL A 7 8.65 -62.46 -14.52
N ARG A 8 8.19 -61.38 -13.90
CA ARG A 8 8.74 -60.86 -12.64
C ARG A 8 7.71 -60.91 -11.53
N ILE A 9 7.95 -61.75 -10.54
CA ILE A 9 7.15 -61.89 -9.33
C ILE A 9 7.77 -61.02 -8.25
N ARG A 10 6.93 -60.19 -7.62
CA ARG A 10 7.38 -59.22 -6.63
C ARG A 10 6.76 -59.51 -5.27
N LEU A 11 7.57 -59.89 -4.29
CA LEU A 11 7.19 -60.26 -2.92
C LEU A 11 7.67 -59.25 -1.86
N LEU A 12 8.60 -58.36 -2.21
CA LEU A 12 9.15 -57.36 -1.29
C LEU A 12 8.22 -56.14 -1.20
N GLY A 13 6.99 -56.35 -0.70
CA GLY A 13 5.90 -55.38 -0.66
C GLY A 13 4.55 -56.06 -0.89
N PRO A 14 3.55 -55.35 -1.47
CA PRO A 14 2.36 -55.98 -2.02
C PRO A 14 2.72 -57.01 -3.10
N ILE A 15 2.14 -58.20 -3.01
CA ILE A 15 2.38 -59.31 -3.93
C ILE A 15 1.83 -58.95 -5.31
N ASP A 16 2.74 -58.84 -6.26
CA ASP A 16 2.45 -58.37 -7.61
C ASP A 16 3.20 -59.20 -8.66
N VAL A 17 2.66 -59.26 -9.87
CA VAL A 17 3.24 -59.99 -11.00
C VAL A 17 3.31 -59.04 -12.18
N VAL A 18 4.48 -58.97 -12.81
CA VAL A 18 4.69 -58.22 -14.05
C VAL A 18 5.10 -59.19 -15.14
N VAL A 19 4.37 -59.20 -16.25
CA VAL A 19 4.68 -60.02 -17.42
C VAL A 19 4.97 -59.08 -18.57
N ASP A 20 6.16 -59.16 -19.16
CA ASP A 20 6.60 -58.32 -20.28
C ASP A 20 6.38 -56.82 -20.02
N GLY A 21 6.70 -56.36 -18.80
CA GLY A 21 6.53 -54.98 -18.36
C GLY A 21 5.10 -54.58 -17.96
N THR A 22 4.11 -55.43 -18.16
CA THR A 22 2.70 -55.14 -17.83
C THR A 22 2.31 -55.74 -16.47
N PRO A 23 1.78 -54.94 -15.52
CA PRO A 23 1.26 -55.45 -14.24
C PRO A 23 0.04 -56.35 -14.45
N ARG A 24 0.03 -57.51 -13.78
CA ARG A 24 -1.00 -58.56 -13.82
C ARG A 24 -1.41 -58.89 -12.38
N PRO A 25 -2.36 -58.16 -11.78
CA PRO A 25 -2.65 -58.28 -10.36
C PRO A 25 -3.28 -59.64 -10.01
N VAL A 26 -2.76 -60.27 -8.95
CA VAL A 26 -3.30 -61.53 -8.42
C VAL A 26 -4.43 -61.22 -7.44
N ARG A 27 -5.67 -61.54 -7.78
CA ARG A 27 -6.83 -61.29 -6.91
C ARG A 27 -7.04 -62.45 -5.92
N GLY A 28 -7.22 -62.12 -4.63
CA GLY A 28 -7.61 -63.04 -3.56
C GLY A 28 -6.47 -63.53 -2.66
N LEU A 29 -6.67 -63.47 -1.34
CA LEU A 29 -5.67 -63.79 -0.31
C LEU A 29 -5.00 -65.15 -0.53
N ARG A 30 -5.77 -66.24 -0.63
CA ARG A 30 -5.22 -67.60 -0.80
C ARG A 30 -4.48 -67.79 -2.12
N ARG A 31 -4.84 -67.06 -3.19
CA ARG A 31 -4.12 -67.09 -4.49
C ARG A 31 -2.77 -66.38 -4.39
N LYS A 32 -2.73 -65.22 -3.72
CA LYS A 32 -1.49 -64.51 -3.41
C LYS A 32 -0.57 -65.35 -2.52
N ALA A 33 -1.13 -66.04 -1.53
CA ALA A 33 -0.39 -66.92 -0.63
C ALA A 33 0.22 -68.15 -1.36
N VAL A 34 -0.55 -68.83 -2.22
CA VAL A 34 -0.01 -69.94 -3.05
C VAL A 34 1.12 -69.45 -3.94
N LEU A 35 0.97 -68.28 -4.59
CA LEU A 35 2.03 -67.70 -5.41
C LEU A 35 3.29 -67.37 -4.58
N ALA A 36 3.13 -66.78 -3.39
CA ALA A 36 4.24 -66.45 -2.51
C ALA A 36 5.01 -67.70 -2.05
N VAL A 37 4.31 -68.77 -1.66
CA VAL A 37 4.95 -70.04 -1.26
C VAL A 37 5.74 -70.64 -2.42
N LEU A 38 5.16 -70.65 -3.63
CA LEU A 38 5.83 -71.15 -4.82
C LEU A 38 7.05 -70.30 -5.22
N ALA A 39 6.95 -68.97 -5.12
CA ALA A 39 8.03 -68.04 -5.43
C ALA A 39 9.18 -68.08 -4.41
N LEU A 40 8.88 -68.28 -3.13
CA LEU A 40 9.91 -68.50 -2.10
C LEU A 40 10.64 -69.86 -2.24
N HIS A 41 10.06 -70.80 -3.01
CA HIS A 41 10.66 -72.10 -3.33
C HIS A 41 10.93 -72.24 -4.83
N HIS A 42 11.24 -71.14 -5.50
CA HIS A 42 11.50 -71.12 -6.94
C HIS A 42 12.52 -72.17 -7.36
N GLY A 43 12.28 -72.81 -8.51
CA GLY A 43 13.08 -73.92 -9.02
C GLY A 43 12.88 -75.26 -8.28
N HIS A 44 12.10 -75.32 -7.20
CA HIS A 44 11.85 -76.54 -6.42
C HIS A 44 10.38 -76.98 -6.48
N VAL A 45 10.14 -78.29 -6.41
CA VAL A 45 8.78 -78.85 -6.38
C VAL A 45 8.19 -78.69 -4.97
N VAL A 46 7.10 -77.94 -4.84
CA VAL A 46 6.33 -77.82 -3.59
C VAL A 46 5.15 -78.80 -3.64
N SER A 47 5.14 -79.77 -2.72
CA SER A 47 4.09 -80.79 -2.66
C SER A 47 2.72 -80.18 -2.34
N VAL A 48 1.64 -80.81 -2.81
CA VAL A 48 0.27 -80.36 -2.47
C VAL A 48 0.04 -80.29 -0.95
N PRO A 49 0.45 -81.28 -0.13
CA PRO A 49 0.34 -81.17 1.32
C PRO A 49 1.08 -79.97 1.91
N ARG A 50 2.27 -79.62 1.40
CA ARG A 50 3.04 -78.46 1.87
C ARG A 50 2.40 -77.13 1.47
N LEU A 51 1.79 -77.05 0.29
CA LEU A 51 0.99 -75.89 -0.11
C LEU A 51 -0.25 -75.73 0.78
N VAL A 52 -0.91 -76.85 1.11
CA VAL A 52 -2.05 -76.87 2.03
C VAL A 52 -1.64 -76.39 3.42
N ASP A 53 -0.56 -76.95 3.98
CA ASP A 53 -0.05 -76.57 5.30
C ASP A 53 0.42 -75.10 5.33
N SER A 54 1.12 -74.62 4.32
CA SER A 54 1.65 -73.25 4.32
C SER A 54 0.57 -72.17 4.15
N VAL A 55 -0.54 -72.50 3.47
CA VAL A 55 -1.57 -71.52 3.09
C VAL A 55 -2.88 -71.71 3.83
N TRP A 56 -3.21 -72.89 4.35
CA TRP A 56 -4.49 -73.19 5.02
C TRP A 56 -4.32 -73.85 6.40
N ARG A 57 -3.16 -73.76 7.05
CA ARG A 57 -2.92 -74.34 8.38
C ARG A 57 -4.01 -74.05 9.40
N ASP A 58 -4.51 -72.81 9.36
CA ASP A 58 -5.45 -72.27 10.34
C ASP A 58 -6.93 -72.58 9.99
N ASN A 59 -7.20 -73.40 8.97
CA ASN A 59 -8.56 -73.84 8.63
C ASN A 59 -8.94 -75.12 9.41
N GLU A 60 -10.14 -75.14 10.00
CA GLU A 60 -10.70 -76.32 10.69
C GLU A 60 -10.88 -77.56 9.79
N ARG A 61 -10.96 -77.38 8.47
CA ARG A 61 -10.97 -78.47 7.47
C ARG A 61 -9.99 -78.18 6.33
N PRO A 62 -9.08 -79.12 6.00
CA PRO A 62 -8.16 -78.94 4.89
C PRO A 62 -8.91 -78.89 3.55
N PRO A 63 -8.53 -78.00 2.61
CA PRO A 63 -9.18 -77.89 1.31
C PRO A 63 -9.00 -79.16 0.48
N ALA A 64 -10.01 -79.49 -0.32
CA ALA A 64 -9.89 -80.58 -1.30
C ALA A 64 -8.77 -80.28 -2.31
N ALA A 65 -8.07 -81.30 -2.80
CA ALA A 65 -6.97 -81.15 -3.77
C ALA A 65 -7.37 -80.33 -5.02
N ASN A 66 -8.64 -80.40 -5.41
CA ASN A 66 -9.22 -79.64 -6.52
C ASN A 66 -9.20 -78.11 -6.28
N THR A 67 -9.24 -77.65 -5.03
CA THR A 67 -9.15 -76.22 -4.69
C THR A 67 -7.75 -75.67 -4.97
N VAL A 68 -6.69 -76.41 -4.64
CA VAL A 68 -5.30 -76.04 -4.97
C VAL A 68 -5.09 -76.01 -6.49
N GLN A 69 -5.64 -76.98 -7.22
CA GLN A 69 -5.62 -77.01 -8.69
C GLN A 69 -6.30 -75.79 -9.33
N SER A 70 -7.43 -75.34 -8.77
CA SER A 70 -8.13 -74.13 -9.22
C SER A 70 -7.29 -72.87 -9.03
N HIS A 71 -6.63 -72.72 -7.87
CA HIS A 71 -5.71 -71.60 -7.62
C HIS A 71 -4.51 -71.59 -8.58
N VAL A 72 -3.87 -72.75 -8.81
CA VAL A 72 -2.75 -72.87 -9.76
C VAL A 72 -3.18 -72.59 -11.20
N SER A 73 -4.37 -73.06 -11.60
CA SER A 73 -4.89 -72.80 -12.95
C SER A 73 -5.11 -71.31 -13.20
N HIS A 74 -5.62 -70.58 -12.21
CA HIS A 74 -5.72 -69.12 -12.26
C HIS A 74 -4.36 -68.44 -12.30
N LEU A 75 -3.39 -68.88 -11.48
CA LEU A 75 -2.04 -68.29 -11.48
C LEU A 75 -1.33 -68.48 -12.82
N ARG A 76 -1.48 -69.63 -13.49
CA ARG A 76 -0.97 -69.85 -14.87
C ARG A 76 -1.54 -68.85 -15.89
N GLN A 77 -2.81 -68.45 -15.74
CA GLN A 77 -3.41 -67.41 -16.58
C GLN A 77 -2.81 -66.03 -16.30
N VAL A 78 -2.60 -65.71 -15.02
CA VAL A 78 -2.00 -64.42 -14.60
C VAL A 78 -0.56 -64.30 -15.10
N LEU A 79 0.22 -65.37 -15.01
CA LEU A 79 1.62 -65.43 -15.45
C LEU A 79 1.78 -65.50 -16.97
N GLY A 80 0.69 -65.54 -17.73
CA GLY A 80 0.70 -65.55 -19.19
C GLY A 80 1.17 -66.86 -19.84
N SER A 81 1.67 -67.82 -19.07
CA SER A 81 2.10 -69.13 -19.57
C SER A 81 1.70 -70.29 -18.66
N ARG A 82 1.21 -71.37 -19.28
CA ARG A 82 1.00 -72.66 -18.60
C ARG A 82 2.31 -73.32 -18.18
N THR A 83 3.44 -72.94 -18.78
CA THR A 83 4.77 -73.47 -18.45
C THR A 83 5.41 -72.76 -17.26
N ALA A 84 4.89 -71.59 -16.84
CA ALA A 84 5.43 -70.86 -15.69
C ALA A 84 5.23 -71.62 -14.37
N ILE A 85 4.17 -72.43 -14.25
CA ILE A 85 3.98 -73.37 -13.13
C ILE A 85 3.85 -74.78 -13.70
N LEU A 86 4.85 -75.64 -13.47
CA LEU A 86 4.86 -77.03 -13.93
C LEU A 86 4.21 -77.95 -12.90
N SER A 87 3.31 -78.81 -13.37
CA SER A 87 2.79 -79.92 -12.55
C SER A 87 3.82 -81.04 -12.53
N ARG A 88 4.50 -81.24 -11.40
CA ARG A 88 5.45 -82.33 -11.20
C ARG A 88 5.08 -83.09 -9.93
N PRO A 89 4.70 -84.37 -10.00
CA PRO A 89 4.37 -85.14 -8.81
C PRO A 89 5.49 -85.03 -7.75
N PRO A 90 5.18 -84.79 -6.47
CA PRO A 90 3.85 -84.76 -5.84
C PRO A 90 3.18 -83.35 -5.74
N GLY A 91 3.54 -82.37 -6.57
CA GLY A 91 2.94 -81.03 -6.53
C GLY A 91 3.26 -80.12 -7.71
N TYR A 92 3.71 -78.89 -7.42
CA TYR A 92 3.91 -77.83 -8.41
C TYR A 92 5.29 -77.18 -8.25
N LEU A 93 5.88 -76.79 -9.38
CA LEU A 93 7.14 -76.05 -9.46
C LEU A 93 6.89 -74.75 -10.21
N LEU A 94 7.38 -73.64 -9.67
CA LEU A 94 7.40 -72.35 -10.37
C LEU A 94 8.74 -72.19 -11.10
N ASP A 95 8.67 -71.89 -12.39
CA ASP A 95 9.80 -71.61 -13.27
C ASP A 95 9.63 -70.20 -13.84
N ALA A 96 10.27 -69.22 -13.20
CA ALA A 96 10.20 -67.80 -13.57
C ALA A 96 11.52 -67.29 -14.20
N GLY A 97 12.48 -68.19 -14.45
CA GLY A 97 13.82 -67.83 -14.92
C GLY A 97 14.69 -67.16 -13.85
N THR A 98 16.01 -67.08 -14.09
CA THR A 98 16.96 -66.43 -13.18
C THR A 98 16.67 -64.93 -13.09
N GLY A 99 16.47 -64.41 -11.87
CA GLY A 99 16.12 -62.99 -11.64
C GLY A 99 14.64 -62.66 -11.85
N GLY A 100 13.79 -63.67 -12.07
CA GLY A 100 12.34 -63.51 -12.16
C GLY A 100 11.66 -63.22 -10.81
N ILE A 101 12.38 -63.24 -9.69
CA ILE A 101 11.86 -63.01 -8.34
C ILE A 101 12.67 -61.92 -7.66
N ASP A 102 11.99 -60.88 -7.20
CA ASP A 102 12.64 -59.73 -6.54
C ASP A 102 13.41 -60.10 -5.26
N VAL A 103 12.97 -61.11 -4.52
CA VAL A 103 13.68 -61.65 -3.34
C VAL A 103 15.06 -62.19 -3.71
N GLU A 104 15.16 -63.04 -4.72
CA GLU A 104 16.44 -63.62 -5.16
C GLU A 104 17.40 -62.53 -5.66
N GLU A 105 16.85 -61.55 -6.39
CA GLU A 105 17.61 -60.41 -6.89
C GLU A 105 18.11 -59.51 -5.76
N ALA A 106 17.27 -59.25 -4.75
CA ALA A 106 17.67 -58.52 -3.56
C ALA A 106 18.79 -59.24 -2.79
N GLU A 107 18.65 -60.54 -2.54
CA GLU A 107 19.70 -61.32 -1.88
C GLU A 107 21.01 -61.31 -2.68
N ARG A 108 20.93 -61.40 -4.02
CA ARG A 108 22.10 -61.34 -4.91
C ARG A 108 22.79 -59.98 -4.80
N LEU A 109 22.05 -58.88 -4.88
CA LEU A 109 22.57 -57.52 -4.79
C LEU A 109 23.14 -57.22 -3.39
N ILE A 110 22.50 -57.69 -2.32
CA ILE A 110 23.03 -57.56 -0.95
C ILE A 110 24.36 -58.30 -0.82
N ARG A 111 24.45 -59.55 -1.30
CA ARG A 111 25.72 -60.32 -1.29
C ARG A 111 26.83 -59.66 -2.11
N GLN A 112 26.48 -59.04 -3.25
CA GLN A 112 27.44 -58.29 -4.06
C GLN A 112 27.87 -56.98 -3.41
N GLY A 113 26.97 -56.34 -2.67
CA GLY A 113 27.25 -55.13 -1.91
C GLY A 113 28.18 -55.39 -0.73
N THR A 114 27.90 -56.41 0.06
CA THR A 114 28.66 -56.71 1.29
C THR A 114 30.02 -57.36 1.06
N ARG A 115 30.29 -57.89 -0.15
CA ARG A 115 31.58 -58.51 -0.51
C ARG A 115 32.43 -57.67 -1.46
N SER A 116 32.01 -56.45 -1.79
CA SER A 116 32.75 -55.62 -2.73
C SER A 116 33.80 -54.78 -2.00
N ASP A 117 35.05 -54.87 -2.46
CA ASP A 117 36.15 -54.05 -1.95
C ASP A 117 36.11 -52.59 -2.49
N ASP A 118 35.26 -52.32 -3.48
CA ASP A 118 35.00 -50.97 -4.01
C ASP A 118 33.75 -50.39 -3.34
N SER A 119 33.94 -49.43 -2.44
CA SER A 119 32.86 -48.77 -1.71
C SER A 119 31.79 -48.16 -2.64
N ALA A 120 32.15 -47.66 -3.82
CA ALA A 120 31.19 -47.09 -4.76
C ALA A 120 30.34 -48.18 -5.45
N ALA A 121 30.94 -49.32 -5.79
CA ALA A 121 30.22 -50.50 -6.28
C ALA A 121 29.33 -51.11 -5.18
N ALA A 122 29.85 -51.23 -3.96
CA ALA A 122 29.12 -51.71 -2.79
C ALA A 122 27.84 -50.88 -2.54
N ALA A 123 27.96 -49.54 -2.53
CA ALA A 123 26.83 -48.64 -2.34
C ALA A 123 25.79 -48.76 -3.46
N ARG A 124 26.22 -48.91 -4.72
CA ARG A 124 25.29 -49.10 -5.85
C ARG A 124 24.50 -50.39 -5.72
N HIS A 125 25.15 -51.51 -5.39
CA HIS A 125 24.47 -52.79 -5.22
C HIS A 125 23.48 -52.76 -4.04
N LEU A 126 23.86 -52.19 -2.89
CA LEU A 126 22.99 -52.10 -1.72
C LEU A 126 21.78 -51.16 -1.94
N ARG A 127 21.97 -50.01 -2.61
CA ARG A 127 20.85 -49.14 -3.02
C ARG A 127 19.90 -49.88 -3.96
N GLY A 128 20.44 -50.54 -4.98
CA GLY A 128 19.65 -51.34 -5.92
C GLY A 128 18.86 -52.47 -5.25
N ALA A 129 19.41 -53.08 -4.20
CA ALA A 129 18.69 -54.07 -3.41
C ALA A 129 17.50 -53.44 -2.65
N LEU A 130 17.74 -52.33 -1.95
CA LEU A 130 16.72 -51.65 -1.14
C LEU A 130 15.57 -51.08 -1.98
N GLU A 131 15.83 -50.65 -3.21
CA GLU A 131 14.81 -50.19 -4.17
C GLU A 131 13.79 -51.28 -4.55
N LEU A 132 14.12 -52.56 -4.33
CA LEU A 132 13.18 -53.67 -4.56
C LEU A 132 12.09 -53.74 -3.50
N TRP A 133 12.33 -53.22 -2.29
CA TRP A 133 11.32 -53.14 -1.23
C TRP A 133 10.35 -51.97 -1.47
N ARG A 134 9.10 -52.31 -1.75
CA ARG A 134 7.97 -51.39 -1.99
C ARG A 134 7.05 -51.25 -0.76
N GLY A 135 7.51 -51.69 0.41
CA GLY A 135 6.74 -51.76 1.65
C GLY A 135 7.20 -52.91 2.55
N PRO A 136 6.42 -53.29 3.58
CA PRO A 136 6.62 -54.53 4.34
C PRO A 136 6.59 -55.73 3.39
N ALA A 137 7.54 -56.66 3.52
CA ALA A 137 7.55 -57.87 2.70
C ALA A 137 6.25 -58.67 2.89
N LEU A 138 5.72 -59.25 1.81
CA LEU A 138 4.50 -60.08 1.82
C LEU A 138 3.27 -59.39 2.44
N GLN A 139 3.16 -58.06 2.31
CA GLN A 139 2.11 -57.25 2.96
C GLN A 139 0.67 -57.78 2.74
N ASP A 140 0.40 -58.33 1.57
CA ASP A 140 -0.94 -58.79 1.18
C ASP A 140 -1.42 -60.09 1.86
N VAL A 141 -0.52 -60.82 2.51
CA VAL A 141 -0.77 -62.14 3.11
C VAL A 141 -0.50 -62.14 4.62
N ALA A 142 -0.52 -60.95 5.24
CA ALA A 142 -0.54 -60.80 6.69
C ALA A 142 -1.73 -61.58 7.28
N GLY A 143 -1.50 -62.27 8.40
CA GLY A 143 -2.44 -63.19 9.04
C GLY A 143 -2.25 -64.67 8.70
N LEU A 144 -1.24 -65.05 7.91
CA LEU A 144 -0.88 -66.44 7.65
C LEU A 144 0.45 -66.78 8.32
N THR A 145 0.40 -67.52 9.43
CA THR A 145 1.52 -67.76 10.36
C THR A 145 2.85 -68.11 9.68
N TRP A 146 2.85 -68.99 8.67
CA TRP A 146 4.09 -69.37 7.97
C TRP A 146 4.66 -68.22 7.11
N LEU A 147 3.79 -67.46 6.42
CA LEU A 147 4.18 -66.34 5.57
C LEU A 147 4.61 -65.12 6.41
N GLU A 148 4.05 -64.94 7.61
CA GLU A 148 4.51 -63.92 8.56
C GLU A 148 5.96 -64.15 9.00
N GLY A 149 6.32 -65.40 9.32
CA GLY A 149 7.72 -65.74 9.63
C GLY A 149 8.67 -65.49 8.46
N GLN A 150 8.22 -65.68 7.21
CA GLN A 150 9.02 -65.33 6.03
C GLN A 150 9.09 -63.81 5.80
N ALA A 151 8.00 -63.08 6.05
CA ALA A 151 7.97 -61.62 5.98
C ALA A 151 8.95 -61.01 6.98
N GLU A 152 8.99 -61.52 8.21
CA GLU A 152 9.91 -61.09 9.25
C GLU A 152 11.38 -61.33 8.85
N ARG A 153 11.71 -62.54 8.35
CA ARG A 153 13.05 -62.83 7.81
C ARG A 153 13.46 -61.84 6.70
N LEU A 154 12.55 -61.52 5.78
CA LEU A 154 12.83 -60.58 4.68
C LEU A 154 12.97 -59.14 5.17
N ASN A 155 12.22 -58.73 6.17
CA ASN A 155 12.37 -57.42 6.81
C ASN A 155 13.68 -57.32 7.59
N GLN A 156 14.12 -58.39 8.26
CA GLN A 156 15.46 -58.46 8.88
C GLN A 156 16.58 -58.33 7.85
N LEU A 157 16.45 -58.98 6.69
CA LEU A 157 17.39 -58.85 5.58
C LEU A 157 17.45 -57.40 5.05
N ARG A 158 16.30 -56.71 4.94
CA ARG A 158 16.26 -55.28 4.61
C ARG A 158 17.04 -54.44 5.61
N SER A 159 16.83 -54.68 6.91
CA SER A 159 17.55 -53.96 7.96
C SER A 159 19.05 -54.17 7.89
N GLN A 160 19.51 -55.39 7.57
CA GLN A 160 20.94 -55.67 7.34
C GLN A 160 21.49 -54.89 6.14
N ALA A 161 20.73 -54.81 5.04
CA ALA A 161 21.14 -54.06 3.86
C ALA A 161 21.21 -52.55 4.10
N VAL A 162 20.27 -51.99 4.89
CA VAL A 162 20.32 -50.58 5.33
C VAL A 162 21.59 -50.33 6.14
N ARG A 163 21.89 -51.18 7.13
CA ARG A 163 23.10 -51.04 7.97
C ARG A 163 24.38 -51.09 7.13
N ALA A 164 24.51 -52.07 6.24
CA ALA A 164 25.67 -52.19 5.35
C ALA A 164 25.81 -50.95 4.43
N LEU A 165 24.69 -50.38 3.94
CA LEU A 165 24.74 -49.20 3.09
C LEU A 165 25.21 -47.95 3.87
N LEU A 166 24.80 -47.81 5.14
CA LEU A 166 25.24 -46.71 5.99
C LEU A 166 26.75 -46.75 6.24
N GLU A 167 27.31 -47.94 6.51
CA GLU A 167 28.75 -48.13 6.68
C GLU A 167 29.54 -47.72 5.43
N VAL A 168 29.15 -48.25 4.27
CA VAL A 168 29.81 -47.93 3.00
C VAL A 168 29.70 -46.45 2.65
N ARG A 169 28.57 -45.79 2.96
CA ARG A 169 28.39 -44.36 2.70
C ARG A 169 29.21 -43.47 3.64
N LEU A 170 29.47 -43.92 4.88
CA LEU A 170 30.42 -43.25 5.78
C LEU A 170 31.84 -43.35 5.21
N ASP A 171 32.24 -44.51 4.70
CA ASP A 171 33.56 -44.70 4.07
C ASP A 171 33.73 -43.86 2.79
N LEU A 172 32.65 -43.69 2.00
CA LEU A 172 32.63 -42.84 0.81
C LEU A 172 32.66 -41.33 1.08
N GLY A 173 32.67 -40.91 2.35
CA GLY A 173 32.74 -39.50 2.68
C GLY A 173 31.39 -38.78 2.81
N GLU A 174 30.26 -39.49 2.70
CA GLU A 174 28.91 -38.90 2.68
C GLU A 174 28.38 -38.51 4.08
N HIS A 175 29.26 -38.12 5.00
CA HIS A 175 28.98 -37.90 6.43
C HIS A 175 27.81 -36.93 6.69
N ALA A 176 27.84 -35.74 6.10
CA ALA A 176 26.82 -34.71 6.34
C ALA A 176 25.44 -35.12 5.82
N ALA A 177 25.39 -35.90 4.73
CA ALA A 177 24.15 -36.38 4.14
C ALA A 177 23.50 -37.50 4.98
N LEU A 178 24.29 -38.20 5.81
CA LEU A 178 23.83 -39.30 6.65
C LEU A 178 23.34 -38.88 8.03
N VAL A 179 23.69 -37.68 8.51
CA VAL A 179 23.39 -37.25 9.89
C VAL A 179 21.90 -37.40 10.22
N ARG A 180 21.00 -36.95 9.35
CA ARG A 180 19.55 -37.05 9.60
C ARG A 180 19.05 -38.49 9.66
N ASP A 181 19.50 -39.33 8.73
CA ASP A 181 19.09 -40.75 8.67
C ASP A 181 19.57 -41.48 9.94
N LEU A 182 20.79 -41.17 10.39
CA LEU A 182 21.37 -41.72 11.61
C LEU A 182 20.74 -41.16 12.89
N GLU A 183 20.34 -39.88 12.93
CA GLU A 183 19.57 -39.29 14.04
C GLU A 183 18.20 -39.98 14.21
N GLN A 184 17.51 -40.26 13.10
CA GLN A 184 16.24 -40.97 13.13
C GLN A 184 16.43 -42.42 13.63
N LEU A 185 17.40 -43.15 13.08
CA LEU A 185 17.69 -44.52 13.50
C LEU A 185 18.15 -44.60 14.96
N ALA A 186 18.91 -43.62 15.45
CA ALA A 186 19.30 -43.52 16.86
C ALA A 186 18.09 -43.27 17.77
N GLY A 187 17.09 -42.51 17.30
CA GLY A 187 15.83 -42.30 18.02
C GLY A 187 14.95 -43.56 18.06
N GLU A 188 14.91 -44.34 16.98
CA GLU A 188 14.17 -45.61 16.91
C GLU A 188 14.86 -46.74 17.71
N HIS A 189 16.18 -46.68 17.86
CA HIS A 189 17.00 -47.66 18.57
C HIS A 189 17.88 -46.98 19.63
N PRO A 190 17.30 -46.46 20.73
CA PRO A 190 17.99 -45.62 21.71
C PRO A 190 19.13 -46.31 22.47
N LEU A 191 19.17 -47.65 22.46
CA LEU A 191 20.20 -48.46 23.13
C LEU A 191 21.20 -49.13 22.14
N ASP A 192 21.06 -48.91 20.82
CA ASP A 192 21.97 -49.50 19.82
C ASP A 192 23.25 -48.65 19.69
N GLU A 193 24.31 -49.10 20.36
CA GLU A 193 25.59 -48.38 20.43
C GLU A 193 26.25 -48.16 19.07
N GLN A 194 26.04 -49.06 18.10
CA GLN A 194 26.68 -48.98 16.78
C GLN A 194 26.09 -47.84 15.94
N ILE A 195 24.76 -47.67 15.97
CA ILE A 195 24.09 -46.56 15.28
C ILE A 195 24.54 -45.21 15.87
N HIS A 196 24.67 -45.15 17.19
CA HIS A 196 25.17 -43.96 17.88
C HIS A 196 26.65 -43.69 17.56
N ALA A 197 27.50 -44.72 17.46
CA ALA A 197 28.89 -44.58 17.03
C ALA A 197 28.99 -44.01 15.60
N GLN A 198 28.17 -44.50 14.68
CA GLN A 198 28.09 -44.01 13.30
C GLN A 198 27.62 -42.56 13.24
N LEU A 199 26.61 -42.19 14.04
CA LEU A 199 26.13 -40.82 14.17
C LEU A 199 27.20 -39.89 14.73
N MET A 200 27.91 -40.33 15.77
CA MET A 200 29.04 -39.59 16.35
C MET A 200 30.12 -39.34 15.29
N LEU A 201 30.49 -40.35 14.51
CA LEU A 201 31.51 -40.23 13.47
C LEU A 201 31.07 -39.29 12.33
N ALA A 202 29.81 -39.40 11.89
CA ALA A 202 29.23 -38.54 10.86
C ALA A 202 29.19 -37.07 11.27
N LEU A 203 28.74 -36.78 12.50
CA LEU A 203 28.72 -35.44 13.08
C LEU A 203 30.13 -34.88 13.22
N TYR A 204 31.07 -35.67 13.76
CA TYR A 204 32.47 -35.27 13.94
C TYR A 204 33.14 -34.92 12.60
N ARG A 205 33.03 -35.79 11.60
CA ARG A 205 33.62 -35.58 10.26
C ARG A 205 32.91 -34.49 9.46
N SER A 206 31.73 -34.05 9.88
CA SER A 206 31.02 -32.88 9.35
C SER A 206 31.35 -31.57 10.10
N GLY A 207 32.33 -31.58 11.00
CA GLY A 207 32.74 -30.42 11.79
C GLY A 207 31.87 -30.13 13.02
N ARG A 208 30.92 -31.02 13.37
CA ARG A 208 29.97 -30.88 14.48
C ARG A 208 30.40 -31.69 15.71
N GLN A 209 31.62 -31.45 16.20
CA GLN A 209 32.20 -32.22 17.31
C GLN A 209 31.38 -32.13 18.61
N ALA A 210 30.86 -30.95 18.96
CA ALA A 210 30.06 -30.78 20.17
C ALA A 210 28.79 -31.65 20.16
N ASP A 211 28.15 -31.77 18.99
CA ASP A 211 26.96 -32.59 18.79
C ASP A 211 27.29 -34.08 18.87
N ALA A 212 28.43 -34.50 18.30
CA ALA A 212 28.91 -35.88 18.43
C ALA A 212 29.11 -36.27 19.91
N LEU A 213 29.74 -35.41 20.72
CA LEU A 213 29.91 -35.66 22.16
C LEU A 213 28.60 -35.58 22.95
N ALA A 214 27.60 -34.82 22.46
CA ALA A 214 26.26 -34.82 23.04
C ALA A 214 25.51 -36.13 22.76
N VAL A 215 25.73 -36.77 21.61
CA VAL A 215 25.18 -38.11 21.31
C VAL A 215 25.74 -39.15 22.28
N PHE A 216 27.06 -39.16 22.52
CA PHE A 216 27.67 -40.07 23.50
C PHE A 216 27.09 -39.91 24.91
N ARG A 217 26.99 -38.67 25.40
CA ARG A 217 26.47 -38.39 26.75
C ARG A 217 25.01 -38.84 26.91
N ARG A 218 24.18 -38.66 25.88
CA ARG A 218 22.79 -39.12 25.87
C ARG A 218 22.71 -40.65 25.92
N LEU A 219 23.45 -41.34 25.06
CA LEU A 219 23.47 -42.80 25.06
C LEU A 219 24.00 -43.38 26.37
N ARG A 220 25.08 -42.80 26.93
CA ARG A 220 25.62 -43.23 28.23
C ARG A 220 24.58 -43.11 29.34
N SER A 221 23.82 -42.01 29.36
CA SER A 221 22.74 -41.82 30.33
C SER A 221 21.60 -42.84 30.13
N ALA A 222 21.28 -43.18 28.88
CA ALA A 222 20.24 -44.16 28.55
C ALA A 222 20.65 -45.59 28.95
N LEU A 223 21.88 -46.02 28.62
CA LEU A 223 22.40 -47.34 29.00
C LEU A 223 22.52 -47.50 30.52
N ALA A 224 22.97 -46.46 31.22
CA ALA A 224 23.05 -46.47 32.68
C ALA A 224 21.66 -46.50 33.34
N GLY A 225 20.69 -45.77 32.75
CA GLY A 225 19.31 -45.72 33.25
C GLY A 225 18.52 -47.01 33.02
N ASP A 226 18.58 -47.55 31.80
CA ASP A 226 17.68 -48.64 31.35
C ASP A 226 18.28 -50.03 31.55
N LEU A 227 19.61 -50.17 31.45
CA LEU A 227 20.32 -51.45 31.52
C LEU A 227 21.33 -51.53 32.67
N GLY A 228 21.63 -50.41 33.34
CA GLY A 228 22.62 -50.36 34.42
C GLY A 228 24.06 -50.63 33.97
N ILE A 229 24.34 -50.48 32.67
CA ILE A 229 25.66 -50.74 32.07
C ILE A 229 26.28 -49.45 31.54
N ASP A 230 27.61 -49.37 31.51
CA ASP A 230 28.32 -48.31 30.80
C ASP A 230 28.51 -48.69 29.31
N PRO A 231 28.70 -47.70 28.41
CA PRO A 231 28.95 -47.96 26.98
C PRO A 231 30.15 -48.87 26.72
N THR A 232 30.16 -49.57 25.59
CA THR A 232 31.26 -50.44 25.14
C THR A 232 32.60 -49.71 25.01
N LEU A 233 33.70 -50.48 25.08
CA LEU A 233 35.06 -49.98 24.92
C LEU A 233 35.23 -49.20 23.60
N ALA A 234 34.69 -49.74 22.50
CA ALA A 234 34.77 -49.12 21.18
C ALA A 234 34.15 -47.71 21.14
N LEU A 235 33.03 -47.50 21.83
CA LEU A 235 32.37 -46.19 21.88
C LEU A 235 33.12 -45.19 22.76
N ARG A 236 33.66 -45.64 23.90
CA ARG A 236 34.53 -44.80 24.77
C ARG A 236 35.83 -44.42 24.07
N GLU A 237 36.41 -45.33 23.31
CA GLU A 237 37.59 -45.07 22.48
C GLU A 237 37.29 -44.04 21.39
N LEU A 238 36.13 -44.14 20.74
CA LEU A 238 35.69 -43.16 19.74
C LEU A 238 35.55 -41.76 20.35
N GLU A 239 34.91 -41.62 21.53
CA GLU A 239 34.84 -40.36 22.27
C GLU A 239 36.25 -39.81 22.59
N ALA A 240 37.13 -40.65 23.14
CA ALA A 240 38.49 -40.27 23.50
C ALA A 240 39.34 -39.86 22.29
N ARG A 241 39.14 -40.49 21.13
CA ARG A 241 39.82 -40.13 19.87
C ARG A 241 39.29 -38.80 19.32
N MET A 242 37.98 -38.54 19.42
CA MET A 242 37.37 -37.26 19.02
C MET A 242 37.86 -36.09 19.89
N LEU A 243 37.94 -36.27 21.22
CA LEU A 243 38.45 -35.27 22.16
C LEU A 243 39.93 -34.94 21.93
N ARG A 244 40.73 -35.90 21.45
CA ARG A 244 42.16 -35.72 21.14
C ARG A 244 42.44 -35.24 19.71
N HIS A 245 41.40 -35.00 18.92
CA HIS A 245 41.51 -34.64 17.50
C HIS A 245 42.37 -35.60 16.68
N ASP A 246 42.17 -36.91 16.91
CA ASP A 246 42.93 -37.98 16.26
C ASP A 246 42.94 -37.82 14.72
N PRO A 247 44.14 -37.72 14.09
CA PRO A 247 44.28 -37.60 12.64
C PRO A 247 43.58 -38.72 11.86
N ASP A 248 43.50 -39.94 12.41
CA ASP A 248 42.88 -41.10 11.76
C ASP A 248 41.34 -41.00 11.72
N LEU A 249 40.74 -40.08 12.48
CA LEU A 249 39.32 -39.76 12.39
C LEU A 249 39.02 -38.73 11.28
N ARG A 250 40.03 -38.04 10.74
CA ARG A 250 39.85 -37.07 9.66
C ARG A 250 39.50 -37.80 8.36
N PRO A 251 38.59 -37.25 7.53
CA PRO A 251 38.29 -37.86 6.25
C PRO A 251 39.56 -37.93 5.40
N ALA A 252 39.80 -39.09 4.75
CA ALA A 252 40.80 -39.18 3.70
C ALA A 252 40.47 -38.13 2.63
N PRO A 253 41.46 -37.45 2.04
CA PRO A 253 41.19 -36.47 0.98
C PRO A 253 40.43 -37.16 -0.16
N PRO A 254 39.34 -36.56 -0.66
CA PRO A 254 38.53 -37.18 -1.69
C PRO A 254 39.40 -37.49 -2.91
N ALA A 255 39.35 -38.75 -3.38
CA ALA A 255 39.83 -39.09 -4.70
C ALA A 255 39.14 -38.18 -5.72
N ALA A 256 39.91 -37.67 -6.68
CA ALA A 256 39.51 -36.62 -7.61
C ALA A 256 38.09 -36.82 -8.18
N PRO A 257 37.26 -35.77 -8.24
CA PRO A 257 35.87 -35.90 -8.65
C PRO A 257 35.79 -36.39 -10.10
N ILE A 258 35.16 -37.55 -10.30
CA ILE A 258 34.63 -37.93 -11.61
C ILE A 258 33.51 -36.94 -11.92
N THR A 259 33.81 -35.97 -12.78
CA THR A 259 32.84 -35.07 -13.41
C THR A 259 31.85 -35.88 -14.23
N VAL A 260 30.73 -36.27 -13.62
CA VAL A 260 29.50 -36.49 -14.37
C VAL A 260 28.94 -35.10 -14.64
N THR A 261 29.18 -34.58 -15.84
CA THR A 261 28.52 -33.38 -16.35
C THR A 261 27.01 -33.63 -16.42
N ARG A 262 26.29 -33.29 -15.35
CA ARG A 262 24.85 -33.01 -15.45
C ARG A 262 24.70 -31.74 -16.28
N PRO A 263 23.79 -31.70 -17.27
CA PRO A 263 23.49 -30.44 -17.93
C PRO A 263 23.05 -29.43 -16.86
N PRO A 264 23.54 -28.17 -16.92
CA PRO A 264 23.08 -27.13 -16.00
C PRO A 264 21.56 -27.00 -16.14
N LEU A 265 20.85 -27.07 -15.02
CA LEU A 265 19.43 -26.70 -15.01
C LEU A 265 19.33 -25.26 -15.53
N PRO A 266 18.43 -24.97 -16.49
CA PRO A 266 18.24 -23.61 -16.96
C PRO A 266 17.86 -22.71 -15.78
N ALA A 267 18.44 -21.51 -15.75
CA ALA A 267 18.08 -20.49 -14.77
C ALA A 267 16.57 -20.21 -14.82
N PRO A 268 15.88 -20.10 -13.67
CA PRO A 268 14.45 -19.84 -13.66
C PRO A 268 14.14 -18.47 -14.30
N ALA A 269 13.11 -18.43 -15.16
CA ALA A 269 12.65 -17.21 -15.84
C ALA A 269 11.14 -17.08 -15.65
N GLN A 270 10.72 -16.68 -14.45
CA GLN A 270 9.30 -16.73 -14.02
C GLN A 270 8.54 -15.41 -14.21
N LEU A 271 9.17 -14.38 -14.77
CA LEU A 271 8.53 -13.06 -14.90
C LEU A 271 7.28 -13.12 -15.79
N PRO A 272 6.14 -12.57 -15.34
CA PRO A 272 4.90 -12.52 -16.13
C PRO A 272 5.07 -11.77 -17.46
N LEU A 273 4.08 -11.94 -18.35
CA LEU A 273 3.99 -11.13 -19.57
C LEU A 273 3.88 -9.64 -19.23
N GLU A 274 4.52 -8.82 -20.04
CA GLU A 274 4.45 -7.38 -19.92
C GLU A 274 3.10 -6.85 -20.41
N VAL A 275 2.54 -5.87 -19.68
CA VAL A 275 1.33 -5.17 -20.11
C VAL A 275 1.69 -4.22 -21.25
N ARG A 276 1.09 -4.40 -22.42
CA ARG A 276 1.26 -3.45 -23.53
C ARG A 276 0.75 -2.06 -23.13
N GLY A 277 1.55 -1.03 -23.45
CA GLY A 277 1.22 0.36 -23.19
C GLY A 277 1.48 0.83 -21.76
N PHE A 278 2.63 0.43 -21.21
CA PHE A 278 3.23 1.11 -20.08
C PHE A 278 3.67 2.52 -20.50
N ALA A 279 3.34 3.53 -19.69
CA ALA A 279 3.70 4.93 -19.92
C ALA A 279 3.90 5.66 -18.58
N GLY A 280 4.83 6.60 -18.55
CA GLY A 280 5.21 7.37 -17.36
C GLY A 280 6.09 6.61 -16.37
N ARG A 281 6.20 7.16 -15.15
CA ARG A 281 6.96 6.63 -14.01
C ARG A 281 8.48 6.64 -14.18
N GLU A 282 9.00 7.54 -15.00
CA GLU A 282 10.43 7.71 -15.23
C GLU A 282 11.20 7.96 -13.92
N PRO A 283 10.72 8.78 -12.96
CA PRO A 283 11.41 8.97 -11.68
C PRO A 283 11.51 7.67 -10.86
N GLN A 284 10.44 6.86 -10.85
CA GLN A 284 10.42 5.60 -10.09
C GLN A 284 11.28 4.52 -10.77
N LEU A 285 11.29 4.47 -12.10
CA LEU A 285 12.22 3.62 -12.87
C LEU A 285 13.67 4.00 -12.61
N ALA A 286 14.00 5.30 -12.63
CA ALA A 286 15.33 5.79 -12.31
C ALA A 286 15.72 5.47 -10.86
N GLY A 287 14.78 5.54 -9.91
CA GLY A 287 14.99 5.13 -8.53
C GLY A 287 15.31 3.63 -8.39
N LEU A 288 14.60 2.76 -9.12
CA LEU A 288 14.88 1.33 -9.17
C LEU A 288 16.25 1.03 -9.82
N ASP A 289 16.59 1.74 -10.89
CA ASP A 289 17.90 1.66 -11.55
C ASP A 289 19.03 2.11 -10.60
N ALA A 290 18.81 3.14 -9.78
CA ALA A 290 19.76 3.60 -8.78
C ALA A 290 19.99 2.57 -7.66
N VAL A 291 18.93 1.88 -7.19
CA VAL A 291 19.08 0.77 -6.24
C VAL A 291 19.82 -0.41 -6.90
N LEU A 292 19.52 -0.73 -8.16
CA LEU A 292 20.23 -1.78 -8.89
C LEU A 292 21.73 -1.49 -8.99
N ALA A 293 22.13 -0.24 -9.22
CA ALA A 293 23.53 0.15 -9.29
C ALA A 293 24.30 -0.16 -7.98
N GLN A 294 23.62 -0.15 -6.83
CA GLN A 294 24.23 -0.46 -5.53
C GLN A 294 24.55 -1.95 -5.34
N LEU A 295 23.98 -2.87 -6.12
CA LEU A 295 24.32 -4.31 -6.05
C LEU A 295 25.79 -4.61 -6.35
N ASN A 296 26.47 -3.69 -7.04
CA ASN A 296 27.89 -3.82 -7.36
C ASN A 296 28.81 -3.27 -6.24
N GLY A 297 28.24 -2.65 -5.20
CA GLY A 297 28.95 -2.15 -4.03
C GLY A 297 29.06 -3.17 -2.89
N PRO A 298 29.82 -2.86 -1.82
CA PRO A 298 29.97 -3.72 -0.65
C PRO A 298 28.72 -3.66 0.25
N SER A 299 27.68 -4.43 -0.08
CA SER A 299 26.53 -4.67 0.80
C SER A 299 26.68 -6.03 1.50
N PRO A 300 26.40 -6.16 2.82
CA PRO A 300 26.40 -7.44 3.52
C PRO A 300 25.14 -8.28 3.27
N THR A 301 24.04 -7.67 2.79
CA THR A 301 22.72 -8.31 2.64
C THR A 301 22.08 -8.02 1.29
N ALA A 302 21.03 -8.78 0.95
CA ALA A 302 20.22 -8.53 -0.23
C ALA A 302 19.58 -7.13 -0.18
N LEU A 303 19.48 -6.46 -1.32
CA LEU A 303 18.73 -5.22 -1.42
C LEU A 303 17.24 -5.53 -1.53
N VAL A 304 16.42 -4.80 -0.77
CA VAL A 304 14.96 -4.97 -0.74
C VAL A 304 14.31 -3.64 -1.11
N VAL A 305 13.43 -3.65 -2.09
CA VAL A 305 12.62 -2.48 -2.49
C VAL A 305 11.15 -2.78 -2.23
N VAL A 306 10.45 -1.86 -1.57
CA VAL A 306 9.01 -1.95 -1.33
C VAL A 306 8.30 -0.90 -2.17
N LEU A 307 7.59 -1.35 -3.21
CA LEU A 307 6.67 -0.56 -4.01
C LEU A 307 5.29 -0.56 -3.35
N SER A 308 4.94 0.54 -2.70
CA SER A 308 3.63 0.76 -2.04
C SER A 308 2.75 1.71 -2.85
N GLY A 309 1.46 1.79 -2.55
CA GLY A 309 0.50 2.66 -3.26
C GLY A 309 -0.90 2.07 -3.36
N SER A 310 -1.87 2.87 -3.82
CA SER A 310 -3.29 2.48 -3.88
C SER A 310 -3.59 1.36 -4.89
N ALA A 311 -4.79 0.79 -4.78
CA ALA A 311 -5.25 -0.24 -5.69
C ALA A 311 -5.41 0.34 -7.11
N GLY A 312 -4.92 -0.37 -8.14
CA GLY A 312 -4.99 0.12 -9.53
C GLY A 312 -3.96 1.19 -9.93
N VAL A 313 -3.07 1.61 -9.02
CA VAL A 313 -2.02 2.62 -9.29
C VAL A 313 -0.87 2.12 -10.18
N GLY A 314 -0.85 0.82 -10.49
CA GLY A 314 0.12 0.20 -11.40
C GLY A 314 1.38 -0.40 -10.77
N LYS A 315 1.39 -0.69 -9.46
CA LYS A 315 2.57 -1.27 -8.76
C LYS A 315 3.10 -2.54 -9.42
N THR A 316 2.22 -3.51 -9.64
CA THR A 316 2.55 -4.78 -10.32
C THR A 316 3.07 -4.53 -11.73
N THR A 317 2.42 -3.63 -12.47
CA THR A 317 2.83 -3.27 -13.83
C THR A 317 4.23 -2.66 -13.85
N LEU A 318 4.53 -1.71 -12.95
CA LEU A 318 5.87 -1.11 -12.82
C LEU A 318 6.92 -2.16 -12.44
N ALA A 319 6.63 -2.99 -11.43
CA ALA A 319 7.56 -4.02 -10.95
C ALA A 319 7.90 -5.01 -12.06
N VAL A 320 6.91 -5.51 -12.79
CA VAL A 320 7.10 -6.46 -13.90
C VAL A 320 7.78 -5.79 -15.09
N HIS A 321 7.39 -4.57 -15.46
CA HIS A 321 8.01 -3.81 -16.56
C HIS A 321 9.51 -3.60 -16.29
N TRP A 322 9.84 -3.09 -15.10
CA TRP A 322 11.22 -2.89 -14.68
C TRP A 322 12.00 -4.20 -14.60
N ALA A 323 11.44 -5.23 -13.96
CA ALA A 323 12.09 -6.54 -13.81
C ALA A 323 12.42 -7.19 -15.16
N ARG A 324 11.56 -7.06 -16.17
CA ARG A 324 11.82 -7.57 -17.52
C ARG A 324 12.92 -6.78 -18.22
N ARG A 325 12.92 -5.45 -18.09
CA ARG A 325 13.95 -4.57 -18.66
C ARG A 325 15.36 -4.93 -18.15
N VAL A 326 15.48 -5.27 -16.86
CA VAL A 326 16.78 -5.58 -16.22
C VAL A 326 17.07 -7.08 -16.09
N ALA A 327 16.24 -7.96 -16.64
CA ALA A 327 16.38 -9.42 -16.45
C ALA A 327 17.77 -9.95 -16.85
N GLY A 328 18.41 -9.34 -17.86
CA GLY A 328 19.77 -9.68 -18.31
C GLY A 328 20.87 -9.42 -17.28
N GLU A 329 20.64 -8.55 -16.28
CA GLU A 329 21.57 -8.27 -15.19
C GLU A 329 21.59 -9.38 -14.12
N PHE A 330 20.66 -10.34 -14.18
CA PHE A 330 20.51 -11.43 -13.22
C PHE A 330 20.70 -12.78 -13.90
N PRO A 331 21.97 -13.19 -14.18
CA PRO A 331 22.27 -14.37 -14.98
C PRO A 331 21.85 -15.70 -14.33
N ASP A 332 21.72 -15.72 -13.01
CA ASP A 332 21.34 -16.93 -12.28
C ASP A 332 19.81 -17.16 -12.24
N GLY A 333 19.02 -16.17 -12.68
CA GLY A 333 17.58 -16.28 -12.90
C GLY A 333 16.71 -15.23 -12.18
N GLN A 334 15.42 -15.26 -12.49
CA GLN A 334 14.39 -14.42 -11.89
C GLN A 334 13.22 -15.27 -11.37
N LEU A 335 12.85 -15.03 -10.11
CA LEU A 335 11.73 -15.68 -9.43
C LEU A 335 10.56 -14.69 -9.28
N TYR A 336 9.34 -15.16 -9.47
CA TYR A 336 8.13 -14.37 -9.32
C TYR A 336 7.06 -15.16 -8.59
N VAL A 337 6.39 -14.51 -7.63
CA VAL A 337 5.20 -15.07 -6.98
C VAL A 337 4.18 -13.96 -6.73
N ASN A 338 2.91 -14.24 -7.00
CA ASN A 338 1.80 -13.43 -6.51
C ASN A 338 1.32 -13.99 -5.17
N LEU A 339 1.51 -13.21 -4.11
CA LEU A 339 1.23 -13.54 -2.73
C LEU A 339 -0.25 -13.43 -2.36
N ARG A 340 -1.08 -12.88 -3.25
CA ARG A 340 -2.54 -12.82 -3.11
C ARG A 340 -2.99 -12.21 -1.78
N GLY A 341 -2.24 -11.23 -1.28
CA GLY A 341 -2.48 -10.61 0.02
C GLY A 341 -3.85 -9.94 0.17
N TYR A 342 -4.45 -9.57 -0.96
CA TYR A 342 -5.73 -8.85 -1.04
C TYR A 342 -6.70 -9.50 -2.06
N ASP A 343 -6.70 -10.83 -2.18
CA ASP A 343 -7.60 -11.56 -3.09
C ASP A 343 -9.05 -11.64 -2.55
N PRO A 344 -10.09 -11.41 -3.37
CA PRO A 344 -11.49 -11.39 -2.93
C PRO A 344 -12.00 -12.72 -2.35
N SER A 345 -11.35 -13.85 -2.67
CA SER A 345 -11.70 -15.15 -2.10
C SER A 345 -11.16 -15.35 -0.68
N GLY A 346 -10.35 -14.42 -0.17
CA GLY A 346 -9.65 -14.54 1.12
C GLY A 346 -8.48 -15.52 1.12
N ARG A 347 -8.14 -16.11 -0.04
CA ARG A 347 -7.07 -17.12 -0.18
C ARG A 347 -5.71 -16.44 -0.37
N VAL A 348 -5.03 -16.17 0.74
CA VAL A 348 -3.66 -15.63 0.77
C VAL A 348 -2.64 -16.77 0.57
N THR A 349 -1.63 -16.56 -0.28
CA THR A 349 -0.53 -17.53 -0.46
C THR A 349 0.35 -17.53 0.80
N SER A 350 0.51 -18.69 1.46
CA SER A 350 1.37 -18.76 2.64
C SER A 350 2.85 -18.61 2.25
N SER A 351 3.68 -18.10 3.17
CA SER A 351 5.13 -18.01 2.93
C SER A 351 5.76 -19.36 2.65
N ALA A 352 5.27 -20.43 3.30
CA ALA A 352 5.76 -21.80 3.06
C ALA A 352 5.45 -22.28 1.64
N ASP A 353 4.25 -22.00 1.12
CA ASP A 353 3.87 -22.36 -0.24
C ASP A 353 4.67 -21.57 -1.28
N ALA A 354 4.90 -20.27 -1.03
CA ALA A 354 5.74 -19.43 -1.88
C ALA A 354 7.21 -19.90 -1.90
N VAL A 355 7.80 -20.19 -0.73
CA VAL A 355 9.16 -20.77 -0.64
C VAL A 355 9.23 -22.11 -1.35
N ARG A 356 8.23 -22.99 -1.16
CA ARG A 356 8.18 -24.29 -1.85
C ARG A 356 8.17 -24.11 -3.38
N GLY A 357 7.35 -23.18 -3.89
CA GLY A 357 7.32 -22.84 -5.32
C GLY A 357 8.68 -22.33 -5.84
N PHE A 358 9.41 -21.56 -5.04
CA PHE A 358 10.77 -21.13 -5.39
C PHE A 358 11.79 -22.27 -5.37
N LEU A 359 11.72 -23.17 -4.38
CA LEU A 359 12.58 -24.35 -4.30
C LEU A 359 12.35 -25.29 -5.49
N ASP A 360 11.09 -25.51 -5.88
CA ASP A 360 10.73 -26.27 -7.07
C ASP A 360 11.31 -25.63 -8.34
N ALA A 361 11.21 -24.30 -8.47
CA ALA A 361 11.77 -23.54 -9.61
C ALA A 361 13.31 -23.58 -9.69
N LEU A 362 13.98 -23.68 -8.53
CA LEU A 362 15.43 -23.84 -8.43
C LEU A 362 15.88 -25.31 -8.65
N GLY A 363 14.95 -26.20 -8.96
CA GLY A 363 15.22 -27.60 -9.28
C GLY A 363 15.48 -28.49 -8.06
N VAL A 364 14.98 -28.10 -6.88
CA VAL A 364 15.01 -28.97 -5.70
C VAL A 364 14.00 -30.11 -5.91
N PRO A 365 14.45 -31.37 -5.99
CA PRO A 365 13.54 -32.49 -6.21
C PRO A 365 12.64 -32.69 -4.97
N PRO A 366 11.39 -33.17 -5.12
CA PRO A 366 10.44 -33.28 -4.00
C PRO A 366 10.96 -34.08 -2.80
N GLN A 367 11.82 -35.08 -3.02
CA GLN A 367 12.42 -35.90 -1.97
C GLN A 367 13.44 -35.15 -1.11
N ARG A 368 13.99 -34.02 -1.60
CA ARG A 368 14.90 -33.15 -0.86
C ARG A 368 14.20 -31.93 -0.25
N MET A 369 12.88 -31.81 -0.43
CA MET A 369 12.10 -30.70 0.12
C MET A 369 11.92 -30.90 1.63
N PRO A 370 12.40 -29.99 2.49
CA PRO A 370 12.17 -30.08 3.92
C PRO A 370 10.67 -29.95 4.26
N ILE A 371 10.19 -30.60 5.30
CA ILE A 371 8.77 -30.57 5.70
C ILE A 371 8.41 -29.27 6.44
N GLY A 372 9.34 -28.69 7.20
CA GLY A 372 9.12 -27.47 7.98
C GLY A 372 9.40 -26.18 7.20
N ALA A 373 8.58 -25.15 7.41
CA ALA A 373 8.68 -23.85 6.73
C ALA A 373 10.03 -23.15 6.99
N ASP A 374 10.53 -23.17 8.23
CA ASP A 374 11.84 -22.58 8.57
C ASP A 374 13.00 -23.28 7.87
N ALA A 375 12.92 -24.61 7.77
CA ALA A 375 13.92 -25.41 7.06
C ALA A 375 13.87 -25.18 5.55
N GLN A 376 12.68 -25.00 4.97
CA GLN A 376 12.51 -24.59 3.57
C GLN A 376 13.09 -23.20 3.32
N ALA A 377 12.81 -22.23 4.19
CA ALA A 377 13.36 -20.87 4.08
C ALA A 377 14.89 -20.85 4.25
N ALA A 378 15.43 -21.68 5.14
CA ALA A 378 16.89 -21.85 5.30
C ALA A 378 17.53 -22.46 4.05
N LEU A 379 16.90 -23.50 3.46
CA LEU A 379 17.37 -24.10 2.21
C LEU A 379 17.32 -23.09 1.04
N PHE A 380 16.25 -22.31 0.96
CA PHE A 380 16.10 -21.24 -0.03
C PHE A 380 17.23 -20.22 0.08
N ARG A 381 17.51 -19.70 1.29
CA ARG A 381 18.64 -18.78 1.52
C ARG A 381 19.98 -19.42 1.16
N GLY A 382 20.18 -20.70 1.47
CA GLY A 382 21.39 -21.45 1.12
C GLY A 382 21.60 -21.61 -0.38
N LEU A 383 20.53 -21.83 -1.16
CA LEU A 383 20.61 -21.97 -2.62
C LEU A 383 20.89 -20.64 -3.33
N LEU A 384 20.43 -19.53 -2.75
CA LEU A 384 20.69 -18.18 -3.26
C LEU A 384 22.05 -17.63 -2.81
N ALA A 385 22.75 -18.32 -1.90
CA ALA A 385 24.09 -17.92 -1.47
C ALA A 385 25.05 -17.91 -2.67
N GLY A 386 25.67 -16.75 -2.93
CA GLY A 386 26.60 -16.56 -4.04
C GLY A 386 25.99 -16.38 -5.43
N ARG A 387 24.66 -16.48 -5.57
CA ARG A 387 23.95 -16.24 -6.84
C ARG A 387 23.51 -14.79 -7.00
N ARG A 388 23.42 -14.32 -8.24
CA ARG A 388 22.86 -13.02 -8.62
C ARG A 388 21.45 -13.20 -9.19
N MET A 389 20.45 -13.09 -8.31
CA MET A 389 19.04 -13.37 -8.59
C MET A 389 18.16 -12.14 -8.41
N LEU A 390 17.08 -12.05 -9.19
CA LEU A 390 15.97 -11.13 -8.96
C LEU A 390 14.77 -11.89 -8.38
N VAL A 391 14.17 -11.39 -7.29
CA VAL A 391 12.97 -11.96 -6.69
C VAL A 391 11.87 -10.89 -6.69
N VAL A 392 10.75 -11.15 -7.36
CA VAL A 392 9.59 -10.26 -7.39
C VAL A 392 8.46 -10.87 -6.57
N LEU A 393 8.10 -10.20 -5.48
CA LEU A 393 7.04 -10.59 -4.55
C LEU A 393 5.83 -9.68 -4.77
N ASP A 394 4.89 -10.12 -5.59
CA ASP A 394 3.74 -9.32 -5.99
C ASP A 394 2.56 -9.47 -5.02
N ASN A 395 1.90 -8.35 -4.70
CA ASN A 395 0.67 -8.28 -3.91
C ASN A 395 0.81 -8.85 -2.49
N ALA A 396 1.87 -8.45 -1.78
CA ALA A 396 2.14 -8.83 -0.40
C ALA A 396 1.17 -8.17 0.58
N ARG A 397 0.78 -8.89 1.65
CA ARG A 397 -0.14 -8.37 2.68
C ARG A 397 0.58 -7.67 3.82
N ASP A 398 1.62 -8.30 4.37
CA ASP A 398 2.29 -7.87 5.59
C ASP A 398 3.76 -8.32 5.63
N ALA A 399 4.55 -7.75 6.54
CA ALA A 399 5.98 -8.04 6.65
C ALA A 399 6.26 -9.50 7.07
N ALA A 400 5.37 -10.13 7.84
CA ALA A 400 5.53 -11.51 8.28
C ALA A 400 5.44 -12.49 7.10
N GLN A 401 4.61 -12.18 6.10
CA GLN A 401 4.52 -12.94 4.86
C GLN A 401 5.83 -12.89 4.06
N ILE A 402 6.53 -11.75 4.10
CA ILE A 402 7.73 -11.49 3.29
C ILE A 402 9.01 -12.05 3.90
N ARG A 403 9.22 -11.93 5.21
CA ARG A 403 10.50 -12.28 5.87
C ARG A 403 11.06 -13.66 5.49
N PRO A 404 10.27 -14.76 5.41
CA PRO A 404 10.80 -16.06 5.01
C PRO A 404 11.25 -16.14 3.54
N LEU A 405 10.81 -15.21 2.70
CA LEU A 405 11.09 -15.11 1.26
C LEU A 405 12.30 -14.22 0.95
N LEU A 406 12.90 -13.58 1.96
CA LEU A 406 14.06 -12.72 1.76
C LEU A 406 15.36 -13.56 1.65
N PRO A 407 16.17 -13.35 0.61
CA PRO A 407 17.49 -13.96 0.51
C PRO A 407 18.44 -13.34 1.54
N GLY A 408 19.31 -14.15 2.12
CA GLY A 408 20.40 -13.67 2.99
C GLY A 408 21.68 -13.28 2.24
N ALA A 409 21.64 -13.22 0.90
CA ALA A 409 22.82 -13.10 0.06
C ALA A 409 22.94 -11.70 -0.58
N PRO A 410 24.15 -11.09 -0.63
CA PRO A 410 24.33 -9.69 -1.02
C PRO A 410 24.13 -9.39 -2.50
N ARG A 411 24.10 -10.41 -3.36
CA ARG A 411 23.95 -10.25 -4.82
C ARG A 411 22.51 -10.43 -5.30
N CYS A 412 21.55 -10.55 -4.38
CA CYS A 412 20.14 -10.69 -4.70
C CYS A 412 19.41 -9.36 -4.54
N LEU A 413 18.44 -9.09 -5.43
CA LEU A 413 17.52 -7.98 -5.32
C LEU A 413 16.10 -8.51 -5.15
N VAL A 414 15.37 -7.96 -4.18
CA VAL A 414 13.97 -8.27 -3.94
C VAL A 414 13.12 -7.04 -4.24
N VAL A 415 12.16 -7.15 -5.14
CA VAL A 415 11.16 -6.11 -5.42
C VAL A 415 9.81 -6.60 -4.91
N ILE A 416 9.25 -5.89 -3.95
CA ILE A 416 7.98 -6.23 -3.31
C ILE A 416 6.94 -5.23 -3.78
N THR A 417 5.76 -5.69 -4.21
CA THR A 417 4.59 -4.82 -4.38
C THR A 417 3.61 -5.08 -3.25
N SER A 418 3.11 -4.02 -2.63
CA SER A 418 2.23 -4.11 -1.47
C SER A 418 1.22 -2.95 -1.47
N ARG A 419 0.07 -3.15 -0.82
CA ARG A 419 -0.83 -2.04 -0.46
C ARG A 419 -0.58 -1.55 0.96
N ASP A 420 0.23 -2.23 1.76
CA ASP A 420 0.77 -1.71 3.01
C ASP A 420 2.17 -1.14 2.74
N GLN A 421 2.57 -0.07 3.44
CA GLN A 421 3.91 0.51 3.29
C GLN A 421 5.02 -0.41 3.82
N LEU A 422 4.67 -1.48 4.55
CA LEU A 422 5.56 -2.46 5.16
C LEU A 422 6.66 -1.79 5.99
N VAL A 423 6.28 -0.81 6.82
CA VAL A 423 7.20 0.00 7.64
C VAL A 423 8.13 -0.87 8.49
N GLY A 424 7.67 -2.05 8.92
CA GLY A 424 8.50 -3.02 9.63
C GLY A 424 9.72 -3.50 8.82
N LEU A 425 9.58 -3.68 7.49
CA LEU A 425 10.69 -4.05 6.59
C LEU A 425 11.66 -2.90 6.34
N VAL A 426 11.16 -1.66 6.33
CA VAL A 426 12.00 -0.46 6.23
C VAL A 426 12.85 -0.32 7.50
N ALA A 427 12.21 -0.47 8.67
CA ALA A 427 12.84 -0.25 9.96
C ALA A 427 13.86 -1.35 10.37
N ILE A 428 13.59 -2.62 10.07
CA ILE A 428 14.39 -3.75 10.54
C ILE A 428 15.30 -4.31 9.43
N GLU A 429 14.76 -4.50 8.23
CA GLU A 429 15.48 -5.08 7.09
C GLU A 429 16.09 -4.04 6.14
N GLY A 430 15.95 -2.74 6.45
CA GLY A 430 16.54 -1.64 5.67
C GLY A 430 15.99 -1.53 4.25
N ALA A 431 14.74 -1.97 4.03
CA ALA A 431 14.13 -1.94 2.71
C ALA A 431 13.98 -0.49 2.22
N TYR A 432 14.24 -0.26 0.93
CA TYR A 432 14.03 1.03 0.26
C TYR A 432 12.54 1.24 -0.01
N PRO A 433 11.85 2.17 0.67
CA PRO A 433 10.45 2.44 0.42
C PRO A 433 10.31 3.31 -0.83
N MET A 434 9.38 2.95 -1.71
CA MET A 434 9.02 3.75 -2.87
C MET A 434 7.49 3.75 -3.03
N THR A 435 6.87 4.88 -2.68
CA THR A 435 5.42 5.06 -2.76
C THR A 435 5.03 5.53 -4.16
N LEU A 436 4.09 4.81 -4.78
CA LEU A 436 3.51 5.15 -6.07
C LEU A 436 2.23 5.96 -5.85
N GLY A 437 2.29 7.26 -6.15
CA GLY A 437 1.13 8.15 -6.24
C GLY A 437 0.39 8.01 -7.56
N LEU A 438 -0.58 8.88 -7.82
CA LEU A 438 -1.30 8.94 -9.11
C LEU A 438 -0.36 9.32 -10.28
N LEU A 439 -0.82 9.17 -11.52
CA LEU A 439 -0.11 9.73 -12.66
C LEU A 439 -0.22 11.25 -12.68
N THR A 440 0.77 11.91 -13.26
CA THR A 440 0.68 13.33 -13.65
C THR A 440 -0.28 13.50 -14.83
N ASN A 441 -0.66 14.75 -15.15
CA ASN A 441 -1.50 15.02 -16.32
C ASN A 441 -0.80 14.57 -17.61
N ASP A 442 0.51 14.79 -17.72
CA ASP A 442 1.29 14.41 -18.89
C ASP A 442 1.42 12.89 -19.02
N GLU A 443 1.69 12.19 -17.92
CA GLU A 443 1.72 10.72 -17.91
C GLU A 443 0.34 10.12 -18.25
N SER A 444 -0.75 10.72 -17.74
CA SER A 444 -2.12 10.33 -18.08
C SER A 444 -2.38 10.50 -19.58
N ARG A 445 -1.99 11.63 -20.18
CA ARG A 445 -2.07 11.87 -21.62
C ARG A 445 -1.26 10.87 -22.42
N GLN A 446 -0.03 10.58 -22.00
CA GLN A 446 0.84 9.61 -22.66
C GLN A 446 0.23 8.21 -22.67
N LEU A 447 -0.36 7.78 -21.54
CA LEU A 447 -1.05 6.49 -21.45
C LEU A 447 -2.24 6.43 -22.42
N LEU A 448 -3.06 7.49 -22.47
CA LEU A 448 -4.18 7.58 -23.39
C LEU A 448 -3.72 7.61 -24.85
N ALA A 449 -2.68 8.39 -25.18
CA ALA A 449 -2.10 8.51 -26.51
C ALA A 449 -1.52 7.19 -27.02
N PHE A 450 -0.87 6.43 -26.14
CA PHE A 450 -0.34 5.11 -26.50
C PHE A 450 -1.46 4.14 -26.91
N ARG A 451 -2.62 4.20 -26.25
CA ARG A 451 -3.73 3.28 -26.50
C ARG A 451 -4.70 3.72 -27.60
N LEU A 452 -4.90 5.03 -27.76
CA LEU A 452 -5.88 5.61 -28.68
C LEU A 452 -5.27 6.26 -29.92
N GLY A 453 -3.95 6.43 -29.94
CA GLY A 453 -3.20 7.17 -30.96
C GLY A 453 -3.00 8.63 -30.57
N ALA A 454 -1.81 9.17 -30.85
CA ALA A 454 -1.44 10.55 -30.53
C ALA A 454 -2.35 11.57 -31.23
N ASP A 455 -2.75 11.31 -32.48
CA ASP A 455 -3.57 12.22 -33.28
C ASP A 455 -4.95 12.47 -32.64
N ARG A 456 -5.57 11.44 -32.05
CA ARG A 456 -6.88 11.56 -31.40
C ARG A 456 -6.82 12.38 -30.11
N ILE A 457 -5.72 12.25 -29.35
CA ILE A 457 -5.48 13.06 -28.15
C ILE A 457 -5.16 14.51 -28.52
N ALA A 458 -4.36 14.72 -29.57
CA ALA A 458 -4.01 16.04 -30.07
C ALA A 458 -5.22 16.80 -30.63
N ALA A 459 -6.20 16.10 -31.19
CA ALA A 459 -7.44 16.69 -31.69
C ALA A 459 -8.38 17.19 -30.57
N GLU A 460 -8.38 16.56 -29.39
CA GLU A 460 -9.27 16.90 -28.25
C GLU A 460 -8.50 16.98 -26.91
N PRO A 461 -7.49 17.87 -26.76
CA PRO A 461 -6.56 17.84 -25.61
C PRO A 461 -7.20 18.22 -24.27
N ARG A 462 -8.22 19.10 -24.30
CA ARG A 462 -9.00 19.47 -23.10
C ARG A 462 -9.86 18.30 -22.61
N ALA A 463 -10.47 17.56 -23.52
CA ALA A 463 -11.29 16.40 -23.16
C ALA A 463 -10.41 15.25 -22.63
N ALA A 464 -9.20 15.08 -23.17
CA ALA A 464 -8.23 14.12 -22.64
C ALA A 464 -7.80 14.47 -21.20
N ASP A 465 -7.58 15.76 -20.90
CA ASP A 465 -7.33 16.21 -19.51
C ASP A 465 -8.52 15.96 -18.60
N GLU A 466 -9.72 16.25 -19.10
CA GLU A 466 -10.96 16.06 -18.34
C GLU A 466 -11.19 14.57 -18.01
N ILE A 467 -10.92 13.66 -18.96
CA ILE A 467 -10.90 12.21 -18.70
C ILE A 467 -9.84 11.86 -17.65
N GLY A 468 -8.64 12.43 -17.78
CA GLY A 468 -7.54 12.29 -16.81
C GLY A 468 -7.98 12.62 -15.39
N THR A 469 -8.52 13.81 -15.21
CA THR A 469 -9.05 14.33 -13.95
C THR A 469 -10.19 13.47 -13.42
N ARG A 470 -11.20 13.15 -14.25
CA ARG A 470 -12.36 12.36 -13.83
C ARG A 470 -12.02 10.90 -13.49
N CYS A 471 -10.97 10.34 -14.08
CA CYS A 471 -10.41 9.04 -13.70
C CYS A 471 -9.47 9.11 -12.49
N ALA A 472 -9.40 10.25 -11.80
CA ALA A 472 -8.45 10.55 -10.73
C ALA A 472 -6.99 10.22 -11.12
N ARG A 473 -6.65 10.28 -12.43
CA ARG A 473 -5.35 9.89 -13.00
C ARG A 473 -4.86 8.51 -12.56
N LEU A 474 -5.80 7.61 -12.26
CA LEU A 474 -5.51 6.23 -11.89
C LEU A 474 -5.28 5.41 -13.17
N PRO A 475 -4.12 4.75 -13.35
CA PRO A 475 -3.81 3.98 -14.56
C PRO A 475 -4.89 2.96 -14.92
N LEU A 476 -5.44 2.25 -13.93
CA LEU A 476 -6.49 1.25 -14.17
C LEU A 476 -7.75 1.88 -14.77
N ALA A 477 -8.24 2.99 -14.20
CA ALA A 477 -9.42 3.67 -14.70
C ALA A 477 -9.19 4.23 -16.12
N LEU A 478 -8.01 4.82 -16.36
CA LEU A 478 -7.63 5.31 -17.69
C LEU A 478 -7.58 4.18 -18.72
N VAL A 479 -7.06 3.01 -18.34
CA VAL A 479 -7.03 1.83 -19.20
C VAL A 479 -8.44 1.34 -19.54
N VAL A 480 -9.37 1.37 -18.59
CA VAL A 480 -10.79 1.01 -18.81
C VAL A 480 -11.45 1.99 -19.78
N VAL A 481 -11.31 3.30 -19.54
CA VAL A 481 -11.86 4.33 -20.45
C VAL A 481 -11.22 4.25 -21.84
N ALA A 482 -9.91 4.05 -21.92
CA ALA A 482 -9.21 3.87 -23.19
C ALA A 482 -9.69 2.60 -23.93
N ALA A 483 -9.89 1.49 -23.23
CA ALA A 483 -10.43 0.28 -23.85
C ALA A 483 -11.83 0.53 -24.43
N ARG A 484 -12.69 1.27 -23.71
CA ARG A 484 -14.02 1.66 -24.18
C ARG A 484 -13.97 2.62 -25.37
N ALA A 485 -13.07 3.59 -25.36
CA ALA A 485 -12.85 4.52 -26.46
C ALA A 485 -12.27 3.83 -27.71
N ALA A 486 -11.48 2.78 -27.53
CA ALA A 486 -10.93 1.95 -28.61
C ALA A 486 -12.00 1.05 -29.24
N THR A 487 -12.94 0.51 -28.44
CA THR A 487 -14.08 -0.27 -28.95
C THR A 487 -15.19 0.59 -29.55
N HIS A 488 -15.19 1.91 -29.29
CA HIS A 488 -16.12 2.88 -29.87
C HIS A 488 -15.38 4.04 -30.57
N PRO A 489 -14.74 3.80 -31.74
CA PRO A 489 -13.94 4.82 -32.43
C PRO A 489 -14.71 6.07 -32.86
N ARG A 490 -16.04 5.98 -32.99
CA ARG A 490 -16.91 7.10 -33.39
C ARG A 490 -17.25 8.05 -32.24
N PHE A 491 -17.00 7.68 -30.98
CA PHE A 491 -17.29 8.55 -29.84
C PHE A 491 -16.17 9.58 -29.70
N THR A 492 -16.53 10.85 -29.52
CA THR A 492 -15.56 11.90 -29.22
C THR A 492 -15.04 11.74 -27.80
N LEU A 493 -13.82 12.22 -27.54
CA LEU A 493 -13.29 12.21 -26.18
C LEU A 493 -14.12 13.12 -25.27
N ARG A 494 -14.67 14.22 -25.81
CA ARG A 494 -15.58 15.09 -25.08
C ARG A 494 -16.85 14.38 -24.60
N ALA A 495 -17.44 13.51 -25.43
CA ALA A 495 -18.63 12.75 -25.04
C ALA A 495 -18.32 11.78 -23.90
N LEU A 496 -17.20 11.05 -24.00
CA LEU A 496 -16.72 10.14 -22.96
C LEU A 496 -16.35 10.87 -21.67
N ALA A 497 -15.74 12.06 -21.78
CA ALA A 497 -15.50 12.93 -20.63
C ALA A 497 -16.83 13.25 -19.96
N GLY A 498 -17.82 13.73 -20.72
CA GLY A 498 -19.17 14.08 -20.26
C GLY A 498 -19.84 13.00 -19.40
N GLU A 499 -19.83 11.75 -19.85
CA GLU A 499 -20.38 10.59 -19.10
C GLU A 499 -19.71 10.36 -17.73
N LEU A 500 -18.44 10.76 -17.56
CA LEU A 500 -17.72 10.63 -16.28
C LEU A 500 -18.02 11.77 -15.28
N GLY A 501 -18.90 12.70 -15.64
CA GLY A 501 -19.13 13.96 -14.91
C GLY A 501 -19.93 13.81 -13.63
N ASP A 502 -21.02 13.03 -13.69
CA ASP A 502 -21.84 12.77 -12.51
C ASP A 502 -21.16 11.74 -11.59
N SER A 503 -21.04 12.07 -10.31
CA SER A 503 -20.43 11.19 -9.29
C SER A 503 -21.11 9.82 -9.17
N ARG A 504 -22.41 9.69 -9.47
CA ARG A 504 -23.11 8.40 -9.49
C ARG A 504 -22.85 7.62 -10.78
N GLU A 505 -22.88 8.29 -11.93
CA GLU A 505 -22.67 7.64 -13.24
C GLU A 505 -21.18 7.35 -13.51
N ARG A 506 -20.24 8.00 -12.82
CA ARG A 506 -18.80 7.85 -13.01
C ARG A 506 -18.32 6.41 -12.77
N LEU A 507 -18.79 5.75 -11.73
CA LEU A 507 -18.42 4.36 -11.47
C LEU A 507 -19.16 3.40 -12.42
N ASP A 508 -20.38 3.73 -12.84
CA ASP A 508 -21.12 2.97 -13.85
C ASP A 508 -20.47 3.04 -15.23
N ALA A 509 -19.94 4.20 -15.62
CA ALA A 509 -19.19 4.40 -16.85
C ALA A 509 -17.87 3.60 -16.88
N LEU A 510 -17.35 3.22 -15.70
CA LEU A 510 -16.14 2.41 -15.50
C LEU A 510 -16.45 0.91 -15.24
N ALA A 511 -17.72 0.52 -15.21
CA ALA A 511 -18.11 -0.88 -15.02
C ALA A 511 -17.94 -1.67 -16.33
N GLY A 512 -17.06 -2.67 -16.33
CA GLY A 512 -16.86 -3.59 -17.44
C GLY A 512 -17.51 -4.97 -17.20
N ALA A 513 -17.77 -5.72 -18.27
CA ALA A 513 -18.36 -7.07 -18.19
C ALA A 513 -17.42 -8.14 -17.57
N ASP A 514 -16.14 -7.82 -17.36
CA ASP A 514 -15.12 -8.72 -16.79
C ASP A 514 -14.67 -8.25 -15.39
N LEU A 515 -14.82 -9.13 -14.39
CA LEU A 515 -14.57 -8.87 -12.95
C LEU A 515 -13.13 -8.40 -12.62
N VAL A 516 -12.17 -8.58 -13.52
CA VAL A 516 -10.75 -8.16 -13.32
C VAL A 516 -10.56 -6.66 -13.62
N ALA A 517 -11.48 -6.04 -14.36
CA ALA A 517 -11.42 -4.63 -14.78
C ALA A 517 -12.43 -3.72 -14.06
N ASP A 518 -13.28 -4.26 -13.18
CA ASP A 518 -14.22 -3.46 -12.41
C ASP A 518 -13.51 -2.70 -11.27
N VAL A 519 -13.51 -1.36 -11.38
CA VAL A 519 -12.92 -0.45 -10.41
C VAL A 519 -13.56 -0.62 -9.02
N ARG A 520 -14.87 -0.93 -8.95
CA ARG A 520 -15.56 -1.19 -7.68
C ARG A 520 -15.01 -2.42 -6.97
N ALA A 521 -14.80 -3.51 -7.71
CA ALA A 521 -14.22 -4.73 -7.17
C ALA A 521 -12.82 -4.45 -6.58
N VAL A 522 -11.99 -3.68 -7.28
CA VAL A 522 -10.62 -3.36 -6.85
C VAL A 522 -10.58 -2.52 -5.56
N PHE A 523 -11.48 -1.55 -5.40
CA PHE A 523 -11.62 -0.74 -4.19
C PHE A 523 -12.23 -1.52 -3.03
N SER A 524 -13.17 -2.42 -3.30
CA SER A 524 -13.84 -3.23 -2.27
C SER A 524 -12.86 -4.07 -1.46
N TRP A 525 -11.74 -4.49 -2.05
CA TRP A 525 -10.73 -5.28 -1.36
C TRP A 525 -10.02 -4.49 -0.25
N SER A 526 -9.64 -3.23 -0.52
CA SER A 526 -9.03 -2.37 0.50
C SER A 526 -10.05 -1.94 1.56
N TYR A 527 -11.32 -1.79 1.17
CA TYR A 527 -12.41 -1.49 2.11
C TYR A 527 -12.73 -2.67 3.04
N ASN A 528 -12.73 -3.91 2.54
CA ASN A 528 -13.08 -5.10 3.32
C ASN A 528 -12.01 -5.50 4.36
N THR A 529 -10.80 -4.93 4.28
CA THR A 529 -9.74 -5.15 5.29
C THR A 529 -9.82 -4.20 6.48
N LEU A 530 -10.71 -3.20 6.43
CA LEU A 530 -10.85 -2.20 7.50
C LEU A 530 -11.59 -2.75 8.71
N THR A 531 -11.32 -2.16 9.87
CA THR A 531 -12.17 -2.27 11.06
C THR A 531 -13.59 -1.75 10.77
N PRO A 532 -14.63 -2.21 11.47
CA PRO A 532 -15.99 -1.69 11.29
C PRO A 532 -16.09 -0.17 11.42
N GLU A 533 -15.36 0.40 12.38
CA GLU A 533 -15.26 1.83 12.63
C GLU A 533 -14.50 2.55 11.50
N GLY A 534 -13.36 2.01 11.06
CA GLY A 534 -12.60 2.53 9.92
C GLY A 534 -13.42 2.52 8.62
N ALA A 535 -14.14 1.43 8.37
CA ALA A 535 -15.06 1.31 7.25
C ALA A 535 -16.21 2.33 7.32
N ARG A 536 -16.68 2.71 8.51
CA ARG A 536 -17.69 3.77 8.68
C ARG A 536 -17.07 5.14 8.40
N VAL A 537 -15.89 5.46 8.95
CA VAL A 537 -15.19 6.72 8.67
C VAL A 537 -14.92 6.88 7.18
N PHE A 538 -14.44 5.83 6.50
CA PHE A 538 -14.23 5.85 5.05
C PHE A 538 -15.49 6.24 4.27
N ARG A 539 -16.65 5.64 4.58
CA ARG A 539 -17.92 5.96 3.93
C ARG A 539 -18.33 7.42 4.17
N LEU A 540 -18.24 7.87 5.43
CA LEU A 540 -18.62 9.23 5.79
C LEU A 540 -17.69 10.28 5.15
N LEU A 541 -16.38 10.00 5.02
CA LEU A 541 -15.44 10.84 4.27
C LEU A 541 -15.87 11.06 2.81
N GLY A 542 -16.66 10.13 2.24
CA GLY A 542 -17.24 10.31 0.90
C GLY A 542 -18.26 11.46 0.82
N LEU A 543 -18.78 11.93 1.96
CA LEU A 543 -19.73 13.04 2.07
C LEU A 543 -19.04 14.40 2.25
N HIS A 544 -17.74 14.42 2.51
CA HIS A 544 -16.93 15.64 2.59
C HIS A 544 -16.57 16.11 1.18
N GLN A 545 -16.61 17.43 0.93
CA GLN A 545 -16.41 18.01 -0.41
C GLN A 545 -15.12 18.83 -0.55
N GLY A 546 -14.26 18.87 0.48
CA GLY A 546 -12.99 19.59 0.44
C GLY A 546 -11.85 18.81 -0.24
N PRO A 547 -10.79 19.49 -0.72
CA PRO A 547 -9.64 18.84 -1.35
C PRO A 547 -8.94 17.82 -0.43
N ASP A 548 -8.90 18.13 0.86
CA ASP A 548 -8.32 17.30 1.91
C ASP A 548 -9.05 17.58 3.25
N VAL A 549 -8.77 16.77 4.28
CA VAL A 549 -9.48 16.81 5.55
C VAL A 549 -8.51 16.73 6.74
N SER A 550 -8.79 17.53 7.77
CA SER A 550 -8.09 17.48 9.07
C SER A 550 -8.71 16.40 10.00
N PRO A 551 -7.97 15.88 10.99
CA PRO A 551 -8.52 14.99 12.00
C PRO A 551 -9.73 15.57 12.76
N ALA A 552 -9.75 16.88 13.03
CA ALA A 552 -10.85 17.52 13.75
C ALA A 552 -12.14 17.60 12.90
N ALA A 553 -11.99 17.89 11.60
CA ALA A 553 -13.10 17.87 10.66
C ALA A 553 -13.63 16.45 10.45
N ALA A 554 -12.74 15.47 10.26
CA ALA A 554 -13.10 14.06 10.13
C ALA A 554 -13.79 13.52 11.41
N ALA A 555 -13.35 13.97 12.59
CA ALA A 555 -13.95 13.59 13.87
C ALA A 555 -15.38 14.13 14.00
N SER A 556 -15.60 15.39 13.61
CA SER A 556 -16.93 16.00 13.55
C SER A 556 -17.84 15.26 12.57
N LEU A 557 -17.34 14.93 11.38
CA LEU A 557 -18.05 14.13 10.39
C LEU A 557 -18.48 12.76 10.95
N ALA A 558 -17.54 12.05 11.58
CA ALA A 558 -17.78 10.74 12.17
C ALA A 558 -18.63 10.77 13.45
N GLY A 559 -18.66 11.90 14.17
CA GLY A 559 -19.22 12.02 15.51
C GLY A 559 -18.39 11.26 16.55
N LEU A 560 -17.07 11.28 16.43
CA LEU A 560 -16.11 10.58 17.30
C LEU A 560 -15.13 11.55 17.95
N ALA A 561 -14.35 11.07 18.93
CA ALA A 561 -13.25 11.86 19.48
C ALA A 561 -12.11 12.04 18.46
N VAL A 562 -11.41 13.18 18.51
CA VAL A 562 -10.29 13.49 17.59
C VAL A 562 -9.16 12.45 17.69
N ALA A 563 -8.83 12.01 18.91
CA ALA A 563 -7.77 11.02 19.14
C ALA A 563 -8.10 9.65 18.51
N GLU A 564 -9.35 9.20 18.63
CA GLU A 564 -9.84 7.97 18.01
C GLU A 564 -9.83 8.08 16.48
N THR A 565 -10.37 9.19 15.96
CA THR A 565 -10.43 9.44 14.52
C THR A 565 -9.05 9.48 13.88
N ARG A 566 -8.05 10.04 14.56
CA ARG A 566 -6.66 10.06 14.07
C ARG A 566 -6.12 8.64 13.84
N ASN A 567 -6.44 7.69 14.71
CA ASN A 567 -6.02 6.30 14.54
C ASN A 567 -6.73 5.64 13.34
N LEU A 568 -8.02 5.94 13.15
CA LEU A 568 -8.79 5.46 12.00
C LEU A 568 -8.29 6.07 10.69
N LEU A 569 -7.95 7.36 10.65
CA LEU A 569 -7.34 7.99 9.47
C LEU A 569 -5.99 7.36 9.12
N ARG A 570 -5.15 7.04 10.11
CA ARG A 570 -3.90 6.29 9.87
C ARG A 570 -4.16 4.88 9.34
N GLU A 571 -5.21 4.20 9.80
CA GLU A 571 -5.64 2.90 9.25
C GLU A 571 -6.02 3.04 7.77
N LEU A 572 -6.85 4.03 7.44
CA LEU A 572 -7.25 4.32 6.06
C LEU A 572 -6.05 4.69 5.17
N ALA A 573 -5.10 5.46 5.69
CA ALA A 573 -3.88 5.82 4.98
C ALA A 573 -2.97 4.62 4.73
N ARG A 574 -2.83 3.72 5.70
CA ARG A 574 -2.12 2.44 5.53
C ARG A 574 -2.79 1.53 4.50
N ALA A 575 -4.12 1.58 4.39
CA ALA A 575 -4.87 0.87 3.36
C ALA A 575 -4.86 1.56 1.98
N HIS A 576 -4.18 2.71 1.85
CA HIS A 576 -4.17 3.59 0.67
C HIS A 576 -5.58 3.94 0.16
N LEU A 577 -6.50 4.15 1.10
CA LEU A 577 -7.84 4.67 0.81
C LEU A 577 -7.91 6.19 0.91
N ILE A 578 -6.96 6.79 1.63
CA ILE A 578 -6.65 8.22 1.71
C ILE A 578 -5.13 8.37 1.74
N ASP A 579 -4.60 9.54 1.43
CA ASP A 579 -3.16 9.81 1.51
C ASP A 579 -2.87 10.99 2.43
N GLU A 580 -1.90 10.85 3.33
CA GLU A 580 -1.40 11.94 4.15
C GLU A 580 -0.28 12.67 3.40
N HIS A 581 -0.53 13.89 2.92
CA HIS A 581 0.44 14.64 2.11
C HIS A 581 1.29 15.61 2.94
N THR A 582 0.75 16.06 4.07
CA THR A 582 1.46 16.76 5.15
C THR A 582 0.93 16.22 6.49
N PRO A 583 1.70 16.33 7.59
CA PRO A 583 1.25 15.83 8.88
C PRO A 583 -0.16 16.28 9.24
N ASP A 584 -1.03 15.33 9.61
CA ASP A 584 -2.44 15.54 9.94
C ASP A 584 -3.29 16.15 8.81
N ARG A 585 -2.92 16.01 7.53
CA ARG A 585 -3.74 16.40 6.37
C ARG A 585 -3.90 15.27 5.38
N TYR A 586 -5.16 14.83 5.20
CA TYR A 586 -5.48 13.64 4.44
C TYR A 586 -6.27 14.00 3.17
N VAL A 587 -5.70 13.68 2.02
CA VAL A 587 -6.34 13.83 0.70
C VAL A 587 -7.18 12.60 0.42
N PHE A 588 -8.39 12.85 -0.09
CA PHE A 588 -9.29 11.80 -0.52
C PHE A 588 -9.53 11.86 -2.04
N HIS A 589 -8.95 10.91 -2.77
CA HIS A 589 -9.03 10.85 -4.23
C HIS A 589 -10.46 10.68 -4.74
N ASP A 590 -10.79 11.39 -5.82
CA ASP A 590 -12.16 11.52 -6.34
C ASP A 590 -12.88 10.19 -6.64
N LEU A 591 -12.17 9.18 -7.17
CA LEU A 591 -12.77 7.87 -7.43
C LEU A 591 -13.06 7.09 -6.13
N LEU A 592 -12.18 7.18 -5.14
CA LEU A 592 -12.41 6.56 -3.84
C LEU A 592 -13.47 7.31 -3.04
N ARG A 593 -13.55 8.64 -3.19
CA ARG A 593 -14.63 9.48 -2.64
C ARG A 593 -15.99 9.11 -3.24
N ALA A 594 -16.08 8.96 -4.56
CA ALA A 594 -17.29 8.48 -5.24
C ALA A 594 -17.70 7.08 -4.75
N TYR A 595 -16.74 6.16 -4.63
CA TYR A 595 -16.99 4.82 -4.10
C TYR A 595 -17.46 4.85 -2.64
N ALA A 596 -16.83 5.67 -1.79
CA ALA A 596 -17.25 5.86 -0.40
C ALA A 596 -18.66 6.46 -0.29
N ALA A 597 -19.00 7.45 -1.14
CA ALA A 597 -20.32 8.07 -1.18
C ALA A 597 -21.41 7.10 -1.63
N GLU A 598 -21.12 6.25 -2.64
CA GLU A 598 -22.00 5.16 -3.08
C GLU A 598 -22.25 4.17 -1.92
N LEU A 599 -21.16 3.71 -1.27
CA LEU A 599 -21.26 2.84 -0.11
C LEU A 599 -22.05 3.48 1.04
N ALA A 600 -21.86 4.78 1.30
CA ALA A 600 -22.62 5.50 2.30
C ALA A 600 -24.12 5.49 1.96
N GLY A 601 -24.47 5.70 0.69
CA GLY A 601 -25.86 5.64 0.23
C GLY A 601 -26.51 4.26 0.39
N HIS A 602 -25.74 3.18 0.32
CA HIS A 602 -26.25 1.82 0.48
C HIS A 602 -26.25 1.31 1.92
N LYS A 603 -25.27 1.71 2.74
CA LYS A 603 -25.05 1.14 4.07
C LYS A 603 -25.45 2.04 5.22
N ASP A 604 -25.50 3.36 5.02
CA ASP A 604 -25.85 4.32 6.06
C ASP A 604 -27.23 4.93 5.77
N SER A 605 -28.04 5.14 6.81
CA SER A 605 -29.36 5.73 6.65
C SER A 605 -29.26 7.20 6.21
N THR A 606 -30.28 7.71 5.53
CA THR A 606 -30.34 9.15 5.16
C THR A 606 -30.16 10.05 6.38
N GLN A 607 -30.80 9.73 7.51
CA GLN A 607 -30.64 10.48 8.76
C GLN A 607 -29.19 10.51 9.27
N GLN A 608 -28.46 9.38 9.17
CA GLN A 608 -27.06 9.31 9.59
C GLN A 608 -26.15 10.15 8.69
N ARG A 609 -26.39 10.13 7.38
CA ARG A 609 -25.63 10.92 6.40
C ARG A 609 -25.88 12.42 6.58
N ASP A 610 -27.14 12.81 6.74
CA ASP A 610 -27.52 14.21 6.94
C ASP A 610 -26.95 14.77 8.24
N ALA A 611 -26.97 13.98 9.33
CA ALA A 611 -26.35 14.36 10.59
C ALA A 611 -24.81 14.51 10.46
N ALA A 612 -24.15 13.60 9.73
CA ALA A 612 -22.70 13.70 9.49
C ALA A 612 -22.32 14.96 8.70
N ILE A 613 -23.11 15.28 7.66
CA ILE A 613 -22.91 16.49 6.87
C ILE A 613 -23.10 17.73 7.76
N ARG A 614 -24.22 17.82 8.51
CA ARG A 614 -24.47 18.97 9.39
C ARG A 614 -23.38 19.15 10.45
N ARG A 615 -22.91 18.09 11.11
CA ARG A 615 -21.78 18.19 12.07
C ARG A 615 -20.51 18.74 11.44
N THR A 616 -20.22 18.35 10.20
CA THR A 616 -19.02 18.81 9.49
C THR A 616 -19.16 20.28 9.09
N LEU A 617 -20.33 20.67 8.60
CA LEU A 617 -20.63 22.07 8.30
C LEU A 617 -20.60 22.93 9.58
N ASP A 618 -21.12 22.44 10.70
CA ASP A 618 -21.04 23.11 11.99
C ASP A 618 -19.61 23.25 12.50
N HIS A 619 -18.77 22.22 12.31
CA HIS A 619 -17.35 22.30 12.63
C HIS A 619 -16.67 23.42 11.86
N TYR A 620 -16.84 23.47 10.54
CA TYR A 620 -16.22 24.51 9.71
C TYR A 620 -16.80 25.89 10.01
N LEU A 621 -18.12 26.03 10.10
CA LEU A 621 -18.78 27.31 10.38
C LEU A 621 -18.34 27.89 11.72
N ARG A 622 -18.30 27.06 12.77
CA ARG A 622 -17.96 27.53 14.12
C ARG A 622 -16.49 27.84 14.28
N THR A 623 -15.62 27.02 13.69
CA THR A 623 -14.18 27.29 13.70
C THR A 623 -13.89 28.56 12.91
N ALA A 624 -14.47 28.71 11.71
CA ALA A 624 -14.34 29.91 10.90
C ALA A 624 -14.92 31.15 11.59
N TYR A 625 -16.04 31.03 12.31
CA TYR A 625 -16.62 32.13 13.06
C TYR A 625 -15.70 32.60 14.19
N ARG A 626 -15.16 31.66 14.99
CA ARG A 626 -14.18 31.98 16.04
C ARG A 626 -12.95 32.67 15.46
N ALA A 627 -12.41 32.13 14.37
CA ALA A 627 -11.28 32.72 13.66
C ALA A 627 -11.63 34.13 13.12
N ALA A 628 -12.80 34.32 12.52
CA ALA A 628 -13.24 35.59 11.97
C ALA A 628 -13.38 36.68 13.04
N VAL A 629 -13.93 36.33 14.21
CA VAL A 629 -14.05 37.25 15.36
C VAL A 629 -12.67 37.61 15.91
N VAL A 630 -11.71 36.68 15.92
CA VAL A 630 -10.31 37.00 16.30
C VAL A 630 -9.65 37.91 15.27
N LEU A 631 -9.91 37.71 13.97
CA LEU A 631 -9.34 38.54 12.91
C LEU A 631 -9.93 39.95 12.89
N ASN A 632 -11.19 40.13 13.23
CA ASN A 632 -11.85 41.43 13.31
C ASN A 632 -12.86 41.46 14.48
N PRO A 633 -12.41 41.78 15.71
CA PRO A 633 -13.26 41.81 16.90
C PRO A 633 -14.33 42.90 16.90
N HIS A 634 -14.14 43.96 16.10
CA HIS A 634 -15.04 45.11 16.01
C HIS A 634 -16.15 44.95 14.97
N ARG A 635 -16.18 43.82 14.27
CA ARG A 635 -17.28 43.51 13.33
C ARG A 635 -18.47 42.98 14.10
N ASP A 636 -19.66 43.48 13.77
CA ASP A 636 -20.90 43.03 14.41
C ASP A 636 -21.11 41.52 14.24
N PRO A 637 -21.30 40.78 15.35
CA PRO A 637 -21.39 39.33 15.32
C PRO A 637 -22.73 38.87 14.73
N ILE A 638 -22.70 37.70 14.08
CA ILE A 638 -23.91 37.01 13.61
C ILE A 638 -24.37 35.94 14.60
N VAL A 639 -25.67 35.66 14.61
CA VAL A 639 -26.25 34.61 15.45
C VAL A 639 -26.13 33.25 14.76
N LEU A 640 -25.49 32.29 15.44
CA LEU A 640 -25.36 30.91 14.96
C LEU A 640 -26.31 29.97 15.70
N PRO A 641 -27.09 29.13 14.99
CA PRO A 641 -27.94 28.10 15.61
C PRO A 641 -27.07 27.05 16.33
N PRO A 642 -27.58 26.37 17.37
CA PRO A 642 -26.82 25.37 18.13
C PRO A 642 -26.26 24.26 17.20
N PRO A 643 -25.03 23.76 17.44
CA PRO A 643 -24.46 22.74 16.57
C PRO A 643 -25.14 21.39 16.78
N GLU A 644 -25.07 20.55 15.76
CA GLU A 644 -25.37 19.13 15.88
C GLU A 644 -24.43 18.46 16.91
N PRO A 645 -24.96 17.60 17.80
CA PRO A 645 -24.16 16.89 18.79
C PRO A 645 -23.03 16.07 18.16
N GLY A 646 -21.80 16.27 18.64
CA GLY A 646 -20.61 15.58 18.14
C GLY A 646 -19.77 16.39 17.15
N ALA A 647 -20.16 17.62 16.81
CA ALA A 647 -19.24 18.56 16.17
C ALA A 647 -18.13 18.97 17.16
N THR A 648 -16.88 18.99 16.69
CA THR A 648 -15.70 19.37 17.48
C THR A 648 -14.99 20.56 16.81
N PRO A 649 -15.52 21.80 16.94
CA PRO A 649 -14.87 22.98 16.38
C PRO A 649 -13.48 23.19 16.99
N GLU A 650 -12.56 23.72 16.20
CA GLU A 650 -11.22 24.07 16.68
C GLU A 650 -11.24 25.45 17.36
N ASP A 651 -10.21 25.70 18.17
CA ASP A 651 -9.98 26.98 18.82
C ASP A 651 -8.85 27.71 18.11
N CYS A 652 -9.12 28.93 17.64
CA CYS A 652 -8.11 29.87 17.15
C CYS A 652 -7.88 30.89 18.26
N THR A 653 -6.71 30.85 18.90
CA THR A 653 -6.44 31.65 20.10
C THR A 653 -5.98 33.08 19.81
N ASP A 654 -5.38 33.29 18.64
CA ASP A 654 -4.79 34.56 18.24
C ASP A 654 -4.87 34.77 16.72
N HIS A 655 -4.50 35.98 16.31
CA HIS A 655 -4.56 36.44 14.93
C HIS A 655 -3.73 35.58 13.97
N HIS A 656 -2.52 35.16 14.39
CA HIS A 656 -1.64 34.36 13.54
C HIS A 656 -2.21 32.97 13.31
N ALA A 657 -2.71 32.32 14.37
CA ALA A 657 -3.41 31.04 14.30
C ALA A 657 -4.65 31.12 13.40
N ALA A 658 -5.46 32.19 13.53
CA ALA A 658 -6.65 32.39 12.71
C ALA A 658 -6.30 32.57 11.21
N MET A 659 -5.30 33.41 10.89
CA MET A 659 -4.82 33.57 9.50
C MET A 659 -4.24 32.28 8.93
N GLY A 660 -3.49 31.52 9.72
CA GLY A 660 -2.93 30.22 9.32
C GLY A 660 -4.01 29.17 9.04
N TRP A 661 -5.04 29.12 9.90
CA TRP A 661 -6.18 28.22 9.73
C TRP A 661 -6.96 28.51 8.45
N PHE A 662 -7.35 29.78 8.20
CA PHE A 662 -8.02 30.15 6.95
C PHE A 662 -7.14 29.89 5.73
N SER A 663 -5.82 30.15 5.82
CA SER A 663 -4.88 29.85 4.73
C SER A 663 -4.90 28.37 4.35
N THR A 664 -5.09 27.49 5.33
CA THR A 664 -5.16 26.06 5.12
C THR A 664 -6.56 25.60 4.67
N GLU A 665 -7.63 26.17 5.22
CA GLU A 665 -9.00 25.68 5.04
C GLU A 665 -9.83 26.41 3.97
N HIS A 666 -9.38 27.53 3.40
CA HIS A 666 -10.21 28.37 2.52
C HIS A 666 -10.86 27.60 1.35
N ALA A 667 -10.14 26.68 0.71
CA ALA A 667 -10.70 25.86 -0.36
C ALA A 667 -11.80 24.92 0.16
N VAL A 668 -11.64 24.39 1.37
CA VAL A 668 -12.65 23.55 2.03
C VAL A 668 -13.87 24.39 2.42
N LEU A 669 -13.69 25.62 2.89
CA LEU A 669 -14.79 26.52 3.24
C LEU A 669 -15.65 26.88 2.03
N ILE A 670 -15.03 27.16 0.88
CA ILE A 670 -15.76 27.39 -0.38
C ILE A 670 -16.58 26.15 -0.77
N ALA A 671 -15.99 24.96 -0.67
CA ALA A 671 -16.69 23.70 -0.97
C ALA A 671 -17.84 23.42 0.02
N ALA A 672 -17.61 23.63 1.31
CA ALA A 672 -18.59 23.46 2.38
C ALA A 672 -19.79 24.41 2.20
N LEU A 673 -19.53 25.65 1.82
CA LEU A 673 -20.57 26.64 1.52
C LEU A 673 -21.45 26.21 0.34
N HIS A 674 -20.84 25.77 -0.77
CA HIS A 674 -21.62 25.27 -1.91
C HIS A 674 -22.41 24.00 -1.55
N GLN A 675 -21.82 23.10 -0.76
CA GLN A 675 -22.52 21.92 -0.25
C GLN A 675 -23.73 22.31 0.60
N ALA A 676 -23.58 23.26 1.54
CA ALA A 676 -24.67 23.76 2.35
C ALA A 676 -25.79 24.35 1.48
N PHE A 677 -25.43 25.17 0.50
CA PHE A 677 -26.37 25.77 -0.45
C PHE A 677 -27.15 24.72 -1.26
N LEU A 678 -26.45 23.72 -1.82
CA LEU A 678 -27.09 22.67 -2.61
C LEU A 678 -28.03 21.78 -1.79
N GLN A 679 -27.79 21.67 -0.48
CA GLN A 679 -28.63 20.88 0.44
C GLN A 679 -29.76 21.68 1.10
N GLY A 680 -29.92 22.97 0.76
CA GLY A 680 -30.92 23.85 1.38
C GLY A 680 -30.61 24.22 2.82
N LEU A 681 -29.35 24.09 3.27
CA LEU A 681 -28.88 24.58 4.56
C LEU A 681 -28.49 26.05 4.43
N ASP A 682 -29.48 26.88 4.13
CA ASP A 682 -29.29 28.29 3.75
C ASP A 682 -28.56 29.11 4.82
N HIS A 683 -28.86 28.88 6.10
CA HIS A 683 -28.18 29.57 7.21
C HIS A 683 -26.67 29.30 7.20
N HIS A 684 -26.26 28.03 7.04
CA HIS A 684 -24.84 27.66 6.95
C HIS A 684 -24.16 28.31 5.74
N ALA A 685 -24.82 28.36 4.59
CA ALA A 685 -24.24 28.90 3.36
C ALA A 685 -23.92 30.40 3.50
N TRP A 686 -24.88 31.23 3.91
CA TRP A 686 -24.63 32.67 4.05
C TRP A 686 -23.72 32.99 5.26
N ALA A 687 -23.82 32.22 6.34
CA ALA A 687 -22.96 32.42 7.52
C ALA A 687 -21.49 32.05 7.21
N LEU A 688 -21.23 30.99 6.43
CA LEU A 688 -19.89 30.68 5.92
C LEU A 688 -19.35 31.79 5.00
N ALA A 689 -20.21 32.43 4.21
CA ALA A 689 -19.80 33.59 3.42
C ALA A 689 -19.36 34.75 4.33
N TRP A 690 -20.12 34.99 5.41
CA TRP A 690 -19.79 35.99 6.41
C TRP A 690 -18.42 35.73 7.06
N THR A 691 -18.09 34.50 7.44
CA THR A 691 -16.84 34.20 8.18
C THR A 691 -15.57 34.37 7.34
N THR A 692 -15.64 34.18 6.02
CA THR A 692 -14.47 34.27 5.12
C THR A 692 -14.07 35.70 4.72
N HIS A 693 -14.95 36.67 4.96
CA HIS A 693 -14.84 38.06 4.50
C HIS A 693 -13.49 38.73 4.79
N THR A 694 -13.07 38.79 6.07
CA THR A 694 -11.84 39.49 6.47
C THR A 694 -10.60 38.83 5.88
N TYR A 695 -10.55 37.51 5.87
CA TYR A 695 -9.42 36.76 5.32
C TYR A 695 -9.27 36.98 3.81
N PHE A 696 -10.37 36.88 3.04
CA PHE A 696 -10.29 37.09 1.60
C PHE A 696 -9.93 38.53 1.23
N ASN A 697 -10.43 39.52 1.98
CA ASN A 697 -10.03 40.91 1.78
C ASN A 697 -8.52 41.09 2.00
N ARG A 698 -8.00 40.69 3.18
CA ARG A 698 -6.58 40.86 3.57
C ARG A 698 -5.60 40.10 2.67
N ARG A 699 -6.04 38.99 2.06
CA ARG A 699 -5.22 38.16 1.14
C ARG A 699 -5.46 38.48 -0.34
N GLY A 700 -6.23 39.50 -0.67
CA GLY A 700 -6.49 39.88 -2.07
C GLY A 700 -7.31 38.87 -2.88
N ARG A 701 -8.00 37.93 -2.23
CA ARG A 701 -8.77 36.85 -2.90
C ARG A 701 -10.16 37.32 -3.31
N TRP A 702 -10.25 38.43 -4.04
CA TRP A 702 -11.52 39.13 -4.26
C TRP A 702 -12.45 38.41 -5.24
N HIS A 703 -11.90 37.61 -6.16
CA HIS A 703 -12.70 36.73 -7.01
C HIS A 703 -13.41 35.65 -6.19
N ASP A 704 -12.66 34.93 -5.32
CA ASP A 704 -13.24 33.94 -4.40
C ASP A 704 -14.26 34.60 -3.46
N TRP A 705 -13.95 35.80 -2.96
CA TRP A 705 -14.83 36.60 -2.12
C TRP A 705 -16.15 36.94 -2.80
N SER A 706 -16.11 37.38 -4.07
CA SER A 706 -17.30 37.66 -4.87
C SER A 706 -18.13 36.40 -5.08
N VAL A 707 -17.50 35.27 -5.43
CA VAL A 707 -18.20 33.99 -5.66
C VAL A 707 -18.92 33.53 -4.40
N VAL A 708 -18.24 33.57 -3.25
CA VAL A 708 -18.80 33.17 -1.97
C VAL A 708 -19.99 34.03 -1.54
N TRP A 709 -19.92 35.36 -1.72
CA TRP A 709 -21.07 36.22 -1.40
C TRP A 709 -22.21 36.19 -2.40
N GLN A 710 -21.98 35.82 -3.68
CA GLN A 710 -23.08 35.57 -4.61
C GLN A 710 -23.97 34.44 -4.10
N VAL A 711 -23.37 33.32 -3.69
CA VAL A 711 -24.10 32.22 -3.05
C VAL A 711 -24.71 32.65 -1.71
N GLY A 712 -24.01 33.48 -0.93
CA GLY A 712 -24.53 34.03 0.32
C GLY A 712 -25.80 34.88 0.13
N VAL A 713 -25.87 35.71 -0.92
CA VAL A 713 -27.05 36.50 -1.29
C VAL A 713 -28.20 35.58 -1.69
N GLU A 714 -27.95 34.58 -2.53
CA GLU A 714 -28.97 33.59 -2.91
C GLU A 714 -29.50 32.81 -1.69
N ALA A 715 -28.61 32.34 -0.82
CA ALA A 715 -28.97 31.61 0.40
C ALA A 715 -29.81 32.47 1.36
N ALA A 716 -29.37 33.69 1.65
CA ALA A 716 -30.11 34.62 2.49
C ALA A 716 -31.49 34.98 1.88
N THR A 717 -31.57 35.02 0.54
CA THR A 717 -32.83 35.26 -0.17
C THR A 717 -33.79 34.08 -0.01
N ARG A 718 -33.32 32.83 -0.11
CA ARG A 718 -34.13 31.62 0.15
C ARG A 718 -34.57 31.50 1.61
N LEU A 719 -33.72 31.92 2.55
CA LEU A 719 -34.03 31.95 3.98
C LEU A 719 -35.15 32.95 4.33
N ALA A 720 -35.42 33.92 3.45
CA ALA A 720 -36.38 35.01 3.65
C ALA A 720 -36.10 35.85 4.91
N ASP A 721 -34.83 36.01 5.28
CA ASP A 721 -34.36 36.85 6.37
C ASP A 721 -33.86 38.21 5.82
N PRO A 722 -34.59 39.32 6.06
CA PRO A 722 -34.20 40.64 5.54
C PRO A 722 -32.83 41.11 6.02
N ASN A 723 -32.46 40.82 7.27
CA ASN A 723 -31.18 41.25 7.83
C ASN A 723 -30.02 40.45 7.21
N ALA A 724 -30.16 39.13 7.09
CA ALA A 724 -29.16 38.30 6.41
C ALA A 724 -28.97 38.73 4.95
N ARG A 725 -30.06 39.11 4.26
CA ARG A 725 -30.01 39.62 2.86
C ARG A 725 -29.27 40.95 2.77
N ALA A 726 -29.52 41.87 3.70
CA ALA A 726 -28.84 43.16 3.73
C ALA A 726 -27.33 42.99 3.97
N ILE A 727 -26.95 42.17 4.96
CA ILE A 727 -25.56 41.79 5.24
C ILE A 727 -24.91 41.17 4.01
N ALA A 728 -25.60 40.24 3.33
CA ALA A 728 -25.06 39.56 2.15
C ALA A 728 -24.84 40.50 0.96
N HIS A 729 -25.79 41.40 0.70
CA HIS A 729 -25.63 42.42 -0.32
C HIS A 729 -24.48 43.37 -0.02
N ARG A 730 -24.34 43.82 1.23
CA ARG A 730 -23.20 44.61 1.66
C ARG A 730 -21.88 43.86 1.47
N GLY A 731 -21.78 42.61 1.90
CA GLY A 731 -20.58 41.79 1.73
C GLY A 731 -20.18 41.57 0.26
N LEU A 732 -21.16 41.36 -0.63
CA LEU A 732 -20.92 41.25 -2.07
C LEU A 732 -20.43 42.56 -2.67
N SER A 733 -20.98 43.70 -2.24
CA SER A 733 -20.60 45.01 -2.76
C SER A 733 -19.12 45.32 -2.55
N TRP A 734 -18.54 44.95 -1.41
CA TRP A 734 -17.12 45.16 -1.14
C TRP A 734 -16.22 44.39 -2.09
N ALA A 735 -16.57 43.13 -2.38
CA ALA A 735 -15.86 42.35 -3.38
C ALA A 735 -15.95 43.00 -4.78
N GLN A 736 -17.12 43.53 -5.16
CA GLN A 736 -17.28 44.24 -6.44
C GLN A 736 -16.46 45.54 -6.49
N VAL A 737 -16.41 46.33 -5.41
CA VAL A 737 -15.57 47.54 -5.34
C VAL A 737 -14.10 47.19 -5.58
N LYS A 738 -13.58 46.16 -4.89
CA LYS A 738 -12.18 45.74 -5.04
C LYS A 738 -11.89 45.15 -6.44
N LEU A 739 -12.89 44.58 -7.12
CA LEU A 739 -12.79 44.13 -8.52
C LEU A 739 -13.02 45.26 -9.55
N GLY A 740 -13.18 46.52 -9.14
CA GLY A 740 -13.43 47.67 -10.02
C GLY A 740 -14.84 47.73 -10.62
N ARG A 741 -15.77 46.87 -10.17
CA ARG A 741 -17.16 46.80 -10.64
C ARG A 741 -18.06 47.71 -9.82
N HIS A 742 -17.80 49.01 -9.91
CA HIS A 742 -18.42 50.01 -9.04
C HIS A 742 -19.93 50.17 -9.22
N GLU A 743 -20.45 49.99 -10.43
CA GLU A 743 -21.88 50.05 -10.71
C GLU A 743 -22.63 48.90 -10.01
N ASP A 744 -22.12 47.66 -10.17
CA ASP A 744 -22.67 46.47 -9.51
C ASP A 744 -22.64 46.59 -7.98
N ALA A 745 -21.53 47.12 -7.44
CA ALA A 745 -21.40 47.39 -6.00
C ALA A 745 -22.50 48.34 -5.50
N THR A 746 -22.74 49.43 -6.24
CA THR A 746 -23.75 50.43 -5.90
C THR A 746 -25.15 49.82 -5.87
N VAL A 747 -25.50 48.98 -6.84
CA VAL A 747 -26.80 48.28 -6.89
C VAL A 747 -27.00 47.44 -5.63
N HIS A 748 -25.99 46.67 -5.23
CA HIS A 748 -26.06 45.85 -4.02
C HIS A 748 -26.18 46.69 -2.74
N LEU A 749 -25.42 47.79 -2.63
CA LEU A 749 -25.52 48.71 -1.49
C LEU A 749 -26.92 49.33 -1.39
N LEU A 750 -27.51 49.77 -2.51
CA LEU A 750 -28.87 50.32 -2.50
C LEU A 750 -29.93 49.29 -2.07
N HIS A 751 -29.77 48.02 -2.45
CA HIS A 751 -30.63 46.95 -1.93
C HIS A 751 -30.47 46.76 -0.42
N ALA A 752 -29.24 46.77 0.10
CA ALA A 752 -28.99 46.67 1.54
C ALA A 752 -29.58 47.88 2.30
N LEU A 753 -29.43 49.09 1.75
CA LEU A 753 -30.01 50.31 2.33
C LEU A 753 -31.53 50.22 2.45
N GLY A 754 -32.20 49.77 1.39
CA GLY A 754 -33.66 49.59 1.40
C GLY A 754 -34.11 48.60 2.47
N LEU A 755 -33.42 47.47 2.61
CA LEU A 755 -33.76 46.45 3.61
C LEU A 755 -33.58 46.95 5.05
N TRP A 756 -32.49 47.66 5.37
CA TRP A 756 -32.28 48.22 6.70
C TRP A 756 -33.15 49.45 7.00
N ALA A 757 -33.51 50.24 5.98
CA ALA A 757 -34.49 51.30 6.11
C ALA A 757 -35.89 50.75 6.46
N GLU A 758 -36.33 49.69 5.78
CA GLU A 758 -37.60 49.01 6.10
C GLU A 758 -37.58 48.37 7.50
N ALA A 759 -36.43 47.85 7.93
CA ALA A 759 -36.23 47.28 9.26
C ALA A 759 -36.11 48.33 10.38
N GLY A 760 -35.93 49.62 10.03
CA GLY A 760 -35.69 50.69 11.00
C GLY A 760 -34.34 50.55 11.72
N ASP A 761 -33.32 50.01 11.04
CA ASP A 761 -31.97 49.84 11.59
C ASP A 761 -31.06 51.02 11.16
N PRO A 762 -30.80 52.00 12.04
CA PRO A 762 -29.96 53.15 11.70
C PRO A 762 -28.49 52.79 11.54
N VAL A 763 -28.00 51.75 12.23
CA VAL A 763 -26.59 51.32 12.17
C VAL A 763 -26.33 50.66 10.81
N GLY A 764 -27.22 49.76 10.37
CA GLY A 764 -27.14 49.16 9.04
C GLY A 764 -27.23 50.18 7.90
N GLN A 765 -28.07 51.21 8.05
CA GLN A 765 -28.13 52.32 7.08
C GLN A 765 -26.83 53.14 7.05
N ALA A 766 -26.26 53.44 8.22
CA ALA A 766 -24.99 54.17 8.33
C ALA A 766 -23.83 53.40 7.69
N ASP A 767 -23.77 52.09 7.91
CA ASP A 767 -22.81 51.16 7.31
C ASP A 767 -22.85 51.23 5.77
N VAL A 768 -24.04 51.25 5.19
CA VAL A 768 -24.20 51.35 3.73
C VAL A 768 -23.75 52.71 3.21
N HIS A 769 -24.07 53.80 3.92
CA HIS A 769 -23.59 55.13 3.56
C HIS A 769 -22.06 55.24 3.63
N LEU A 770 -21.43 54.63 4.64
CA LEU A 770 -19.98 54.53 4.72
C LEU A 770 -19.38 53.86 3.48
N ASP A 771 -19.95 52.73 3.06
CA ASP A 771 -19.47 51.92 1.95
C ASP A 771 -19.71 52.61 0.59
N LEU A 772 -20.88 53.24 0.40
CA LEU A 772 -21.16 54.09 -0.77
C LEU A 772 -20.14 55.23 -0.87
N GLY A 773 -19.88 55.91 0.26
CA GLY A 773 -18.90 56.99 0.33
C GLY A 773 -17.51 56.54 -0.08
N ARG A 774 -17.05 55.39 0.44
CA ARG A 774 -15.75 54.80 0.06
C ARG A 774 -15.69 54.40 -1.41
N GLY A 775 -16.73 53.77 -1.95
CA GLY A 775 -16.81 53.39 -3.35
C GLY A 775 -16.79 54.58 -4.32
N LEU A 776 -17.40 55.70 -3.93
CA LEU A 776 -17.38 56.95 -4.69
C LEU A 776 -16.03 57.67 -4.60
N ALA A 777 -15.36 57.63 -3.45
CA ALA A 777 -14.03 58.19 -3.27
C ALA A 777 -13.00 57.52 -4.20
N ILE A 778 -13.05 56.18 -4.36
CA ILE A 778 -12.19 55.45 -5.30
C ILE A 778 -12.38 55.92 -6.76
N GLN A 779 -13.57 56.39 -7.11
CA GLN A 779 -13.88 56.94 -8.44
C GLN A 779 -13.53 58.44 -8.57
N GLY A 780 -12.95 59.07 -7.54
CA GLY A 780 -12.67 60.51 -7.52
C GLY A 780 -13.91 61.40 -7.30
N ARG A 781 -15.07 60.83 -6.94
CA ARG A 781 -16.34 61.55 -6.76
C ARG A 781 -16.48 62.05 -5.32
N PHE A 782 -15.53 62.88 -4.88
CA PHE A 782 -15.36 63.25 -3.47
C PHE A 782 -16.49 64.08 -2.87
N ALA A 783 -17.18 64.91 -3.66
CA ALA A 783 -18.34 65.67 -3.18
C ALA A 783 -19.51 64.77 -2.77
N GLU A 784 -19.77 63.71 -3.53
CA GLU A 784 -20.80 62.72 -3.23
C GLU A 784 -20.35 61.78 -2.11
N ALA A 785 -19.07 61.44 -2.07
CA ALA A 785 -18.49 60.69 -0.94
C ALA A 785 -18.65 61.44 0.39
N MET A 786 -18.40 62.76 0.40
CA MET A 786 -18.60 63.62 1.56
C MET A 786 -20.07 63.65 2.02
N HIS A 787 -21.02 63.67 1.08
CA HIS A 787 -22.45 63.63 1.40
C HIS A 787 -22.80 62.35 2.16
N HIS A 788 -22.39 61.18 1.65
CA HIS A 788 -22.67 59.91 2.31
C HIS A 788 -21.89 59.73 3.62
N ALA A 789 -20.65 60.22 3.71
CA ALA A 789 -19.91 60.20 4.97
C ALA A 789 -20.60 61.03 6.07
N ARG A 790 -21.25 62.16 5.71
CA ARG A 790 -22.07 62.94 6.65
C ARG A 790 -23.30 62.17 7.11
N GLN A 791 -24.03 61.55 6.18
CA GLN A 791 -25.20 60.74 6.52
C GLN A 791 -24.84 59.58 7.46
N ALA A 792 -23.73 58.89 7.20
CA ALA A 792 -23.24 57.84 8.08
C ALA A 792 -22.88 58.39 9.48
N LEU A 793 -22.20 59.54 9.54
CA LEU A 793 -21.86 60.19 10.80
C LEU A 793 -23.09 60.49 11.65
N ASP A 794 -24.09 61.17 11.06
CA ASP A 794 -25.31 61.57 11.76
C ASP A 794 -26.06 60.33 12.30
N LEU A 795 -26.18 59.28 11.49
CA LEU A 795 -26.83 58.02 11.89
C LEU A 795 -26.08 57.27 13.00
N TYR A 796 -24.74 57.22 12.97
CA TYR A 796 -23.97 56.59 14.04
C TYR A 796 -23.99 57.41 15.34
N GLU A 797 -24.04 58.75 15.25
CA GLU A 797 -24.22 59.61 16.42
C GLU A 797 -25.58 59.35 17.07
N GLU A 798 -26.66 59.31 16.28
CA GLU A 798 -28.01 58.99 16.74
C GLU A 798 -28.10 57.59 17.38
N ALA A 799 -27.38 56.61 16.81
CA ALA A 799 -27.34 55.24 17.31
C ALA A 799 -26.37 55.03 18.49
N GLY A 800 -25.52 56.01 18.83
CA GLY A 800 -24.49 55.88 19.86
C GLY A 800 -23.38 54.86 19.50
N HIS A 801 -23.14 54.63 18.21
CA HIS A 801 -22.24 53.59 17.72
C HIS A 801 -20.82 54.13 17.49
N HIS A 802 -19.97 54.06 18.52
CA HIS A 802 -18.66 54.72 18.55
C HIS A 802 -17.65 54.24 17.49
N ASP A 803 -17.59 52.93 17.20
CA ASP A 803 -16.65 52.40 16.20
C ASP A 803 -17.02 52.88 14.78
N GLY A 804 -18.32 52.91 14.47
CA GLY A 804 -18.85 53.42 13.21
C GLY A 804 -18.63 54.93 13.07
N LEU A 805 -18.80 55.68 14.16
CA LEU A 805 -18.52 57.12 14.20
C LEU A 805 -17.07 57.42 13.80
N ALA A 806 -16.11 56.68 14.34
CA ALA A 806 -14.69 56.84 14.02
C ALA A 806 -14.40 56.56 12.54
N LEU A 807 -15.03 55.53 11.95
CA LEU A 807 -14.90 55.23 10.52
C LEU A 807 -15.50 56.34 9.63
N ALA A 808 -16.67 56.86 10.00
CA ALA A 808 -17.34 57.94 9.28
C ALA A 808 -16.52 59.25 9.31
N LEU A 809 -15.92 59.58 10.47
CA LEU A 809 -14.99 60.70 10.60
C LEU A 809 -13.77 60.53 9.70
N ASN A 810 -13.20 59.33 9.58
CA ASN A 810 -12.06 59.11 8.71
C ASN A 810 -12.41 59.29 7.22
N ASN A 811 -13.52 58.69 6.77
CA ASN A 811 -13.99 58.84 5.39
C ASN A 811 -14.33 60.30 5.06
N LEU A 812 -14.95 61.02 5.99
CA LEU A 812 -15.21 62.45 5.87
C LEU A 812 -13.90 63.25 5.77
N GLY A 813 -12.92 62.93 6.61
CA GLY A 813 -11.62 63.59 6.62
C GLY A 813 -10.91 63.46 5.28
N MET A 814 -10.88 62.26 4.71
CA MET A 814 -10.34 61.99 3.37
C MET A 814 -11.06 62.78 2.27
N ALA A 815 -12.39 62.81 2.29
CA ALA A 815 -13.15 63.59 1.31
C ALA A 815 -12.90 65.10 1.42
N CYS A 816 -12.70 65.63 2.64
CA CYS A 816 -12.34 67.03 2.85
C CYS A 816 -10.94 67.37 2.30
N VAL A 817 -9.95 66.50 2.51
CA VAL A 817 -8.58 66.68 1.97
C VAL A 817 -8.63 66.80 0.45
N GLU A 818 -9.36 65.91 -0.22
CA GLU A 818 -9.47 65.88 -1.69
C GLU A 818 -10.23 67.07 -2.28
N LEU A 819 -11.16 67.65 -1.52
CA LEU A 819 -11.88 68.87 -1.90
C LEU A 819 -11.10 70.15 -1.55
N GLY A 820 -9.89 70.04 -1.00
CA GLY A 820 -9.01 71.17 -0.64
C GLY A 820 -9.24 71.75 0.76
N ASP A 821 -10.15 71.19 1.56
CA ASP A 821 -10.38 71.59 2.96
C ASP A 821 -9.48 70.78 3.90
N HIS A 822 -8.17 70.98 3.77
CA HIS A 822 -7.16 70.14 4.41
C HIS A 822 -7.14 70.26 5.95
N GLU A 823 -7.41 71.44 6.52
CA GLU A 823 -7.43 71.65 7.97
C GLU A 823 -8.57 70.87 8.64
N ARG A 824 -9.76 70.91 8.03
CA ARG A 824 -10.91 70.13 8.49
C ARG A 824 -10.65 68.63 8.31
N GLY A 825 -10.05 68.25 7.18
CA GLY A 825 -9.65 66.88 6.89
C GLY A 825 -8.75 66.28 7.98
N LEU A 826 -7.66 66.98 8.31
CA LEU A 826 -6.75 66.58 9.39
C LEU A 826 -7.44 66.48 10.75
N THR A 827 -8.34 67.40 11.06
CA THR A 827 -9.09 67.40 12.33
C THR A 827 -9.95 66.13 12.43
N CYS A 828 -10.72 65.82 11.40
CA CYS A 828 -11.56 64.62 11.37
C CYS A 828 -10.75 63.32 11.45
N CYS A 829 -9.64 63.20 10.71
CA CYS A 829 -8.79 62.00 10.77
C CYS A 829 -8.09 61.84 12.14
N ARG A 830 -7.69 62.93 12.81
CA ARG A 830 -7.12 62.88 14.18
C ARG A 830 -8.15 62.45 15.22
N GLU A 831 -9.38 62.96 15.12
CA GLU A 831 -10.47 62.55 16.01
C GLU A 831 -10.79 61.07 15.83
N SER A 832 -10.87 60.60 14.58
CA SER A 832 -11.02 59.17 14.24
C SER A 832 -9.91 58.31 14.87
N LEU A 833 -8.64 58.72 14.71
CA LEU A 833 -7.49 58.02 15.28
C LEU A 833 -7.61 57.86 16.81
N VAL A 834 -7.96 58.94 17.52
CA VAL A 834 -8.13 58.91 18.98
C VAL A 834 -9.25 57.95 19.40
N LEU A 835 -10.35 57.90 18.64
CA LEU A 835 -11.45 56.98 18.91
C LEU A 835 -11.02 55.53 18.70
N HIS A 836 -10.34 55.21 17.60
CA HIS A 836 -9.85 53.86 17.33
C HIS A 836 -8.83 53.39 18.37
N GLN A 837 -7.91 54.25 18.81
CA GLN A 837 -6.95 53.93 19.88
C GLN A 837 -7.64 53.65 21.22
N LYS A 838 -8.67 54.44 21.59
CA LYS A 838 -9.45 54.20 22.81
C LYS A 838 -10.24 52.90 22.75
N ALA A 839 -10.74 52.53 21.57
CA ALA A 839 -11.46 51.29 21.34
C ALA A 839 -10.53 50.07 21.21
N GLY A 840 -9.22 50.27 21.02
CA GLY A 840 -8.30 49.18 20.68
C GLY A 840 -8.48 48.63 19.26
N ASN A 841 -9.16 49.39 18.39
CA ASN A 841 -9.45 48.99 17.01
C ASN A 841 -8.23 49.22 16.12
N ARG A 842 -7.38 48.20 16.02
CA ARG A 842 -6.12 48.26 15.26
C ARG A 842 -6.33 48.46 13.76
N ASP A 843 -7.38 47.87 13.17
CA ASP A 843 -7.71 48.05 11.75
C ASP A 843 -8.07 49.50 11.46
N GLY A 844 -8.93 50.09 12.31
CA GLY A 844 -9.30 51.51 12.20
C GLY A 844 -8.13 52.46 12.49
N GLU A 845 -7.27 52.11 13.45
CA GLU A 845 -6.05 52.87 13.75
C GLU A 845 -5.10 52.92 12.54
N ALA A 846 -4.87 51.78 11.87
CA ALA A 846 -4.05 51.71 10.68
C ALA A 846 -4.61 52.58 9.55
N GLY A 847 -5.92 52.49 9.29
CA GLY A 847 -6.58 53.30 8.26
C GLY A 847 -6.56 54.81 8.55
N ALA A 848 -6.69 55.20 9.83
CA ALA A 848 -6.59 56.60 10.22
C ALA A 848 -5.16 57.15 10.08
N TRP A 849 -4.14 56.34 10.41
CA TRP A 849 -2.74 56.72 10.17
C TRP A 849 -2.40 56.86 8.69
N ASP A 850 -2.89 55.95 7.84
CA ASP A 850 -2.71 56.04 6.39
C ASP A 850 -3.39 57.30 5.82
N SER A 851 -4.63 57.57 6.26
CA SER A 851 -5.39 58.76 5.85
C SER A 851 -4.73 60.07 6.30
N LEU A 852 -4.13 60.09 7.52
CA LEU A 852 -3.31 61.22 7.97
C LEU A 852 -2.03 61.37 7.14
N GLY A 853 -1.37 60.25 6.82
CA GLY A 853 -0.21 60.24 5.94
C GLY A 853 -0.52 60.88 4.59
N TYR A 854 -1.66 60.50 4.01
CA TYR A 854 -2.20 61.06 2.78
C TYR A 854 -2.46 62.56 2.88
N ALA A 855 -3.18 62.97 3.93
CA ALA A 855 -3.47 64.38 4.18
C ALA A 855 -2.19 65.24 4.28
N TYR A 856 -1.18 64.77 5.03
CA TYR A 856 0.09 65.48 5.15
C TYR A 856 0.88 65.52 3.84
N HIS A 857 0.85 64.44 3.05
CA HIS A 857 1.50 64.40 1.75
C HIS A 857 0.97 65.51 0.82
N HIS A 858 -0.36 65.64 0.73
CA HIS A 858 -1.01 66.66 -0.10
C HIS A 858 -0.82 68.10 0.43
N LEU A 859 -0.56 68.25 1.72
CA LEU A 859 -0.18 69.52 2.35
C LEU A 859 1.31 69.89 2.15
N GLY A 860 2.12 69.00 1.58
CA GLY A 860 3.56 69.18 1.42
C GLY A 860 4.38 68.93 2.70
N ASP A 861 3.75 68.51 3.80
CA ASP A 861 4.45 68.06 5.01
C ASP A 861 4.85 66.59 4.87
N HIS A 862 5.81 66.35 3.97
CA HIS A 862 6.25 64.99 3.66
C HIS A 862 6.90 64.27 4.85
N ALA A 863 7.42 65.00 5.84
CA ALA A 863 7.98 64.39 7.06
C ALA A 863 6.89 63.77 7.93
N ALA A 864 5.79 64.51 8.17
CA ALA A 864 4.62 63.97 8.87
C ALA A 864 3.92 62.87 8.06
N ALA A 865 3.90 62.98 6.73
CA ALA A 865 3.37 61.94 5.85
C ALA A 865 4.11 60.60 6.02
N ILE A 866 5.45 60.63 5.98
CA ILE A 866 6.32 59.47 6.16
C ILE A 866 6.07 58.79 7.52
N ASP A 867 5.97 59.57 8.61
CA ASP A 867 5.71 59.06 9.96
C ASP A 867 4.33 58.40 10.07
N GLY A 868 3.30 59.01 9.47
CA GLY A 868 1.95 58.45 9.39
C GLY A 868 1.91 57.11 8.65
N TYR A 869 2.48 57.07 7.44
CA TYR A 869 2.54 55.85 6.64
C TYR A 869 3.37 54.75 7.29
N GLN A 870 4.46 55.07 8.00
CA GLN A 870 5.24 54.06 8.71
C GLN A 870 4.43 53.40 9.83
N ARG A 871 3.67 54.18 10.61
CA ARG A 871 2.79 53.62 11.66
C ARG A 871 1.66 52.77 11.08
N ALA A 872 1.04 53.22 9.98
CA ALA A 872 0.04 52.44 9.28
C ALA A 872 0.63 51.11 8.77
N LEU A 873 1.82 51.15 8.17
CA LEU A 873 2.52 50.00 7.64
C LEU A 873 2.85 48.96 8.73
N ASP A 874 3.35 49.40 9.88
CA ASP A 874 3.66 48.50 11.01
C ASP A 874 2.39 47.80 11.51
N LEU A 875 1.27 48.53 11.62
CA LEU A 875 -0.02 47.95 11.99
C LEU A 875 -0.55 46.98 10.93
N TYR A 876 -0.49 47.33 9.64
CA TYR A 876 -0.94 46.45 8.56
C TYR A 876 -0.08 45.18 8.44
N ARG A 877 1.22 45.25 8.74
CA ARG A 877 2.12 44.09 8.83
C ARG A 877 1.69 43.15 9.96
N ASP A 878 1.38 43.68 11.14
CA ASP A 878 0.86 42.89 12.26
C ASP A 878 -0.51 42.27 11.95
N LEU A 879 -1.37 43.00 11.25
CA LEU A 879 -2.69 42.54 10.80
C LEU A 879 -2.62 41.58 9.61
N GLY A 880 -1.47 41.48 8.93
CA GLY A 880 -1.28 40.64 7.75
C GLY A 880 -2.14 41.05 6.55
N ASP A 881 -2.51 42.33 6.44
CA ASP A 881 -3.26 42.87 5.30
C ASP A 881 -2.29 43.14 4.14
N ARG A 882 -2.11 42.15 3.26
CA ARG A 882 -1.11 42.21 2.18
C ARG A 882 -1.40 43.33 1.19
N TYR A 883 -2.67 43.60 0.91
CA TYR A 883 -3.04 44.64 -0.03
C TYR A 883 -2.75 46.02 0.56
N GLU A 884 -3.20 46.30 1.79
CA GLU A 884 -2.98 47.61 2.40
C GLU A 884 -1.49 47.87 2.71
N ILE A 885 -0.70 46.83 2.98
CA ILE A 885 0.78 46.94 3.03
C ILE A 885 1.32 47.48 1.70
N ALA A 886 0.92 46.92 0.56
CA ALA A 886 1.42 47.33 -0.74
C ALA A 886 0.99 48.77 -1.11
N ALA A 887 -0.27 49.13 -0.82
CA ALA A 887 -0.78 50.48 -1.03
C ALA A 887 -0.04 51.51 -0.14
N THR A 888 0.16 51.20 1.14
CA THR A 888 0.89 52.07 2.08
C THR A 888 2.36 52.23 1.66
N LEU A 889 3.02 51.16 1.21
CA LEU A 889 4.38 51.20 0.68
C LEU A 889 4.49 52.10 -0.56
N ALA A 890 3.50 52.05 -1.45
CA ALA A 890 3.44 52.92 -2.63
C ALA A 890 3.37 54.40 -2.23
N ASN A 891 2.47 54.74 -1.30
CA ASN A 891 2.29 56.10 -0.80
C ASN A 891 3.51 56.61 0.00
N LEU A 892 4.13 55.72 0.79
CA LEU A 892 5.38 56.02 1.50
C LEU A 892 6.52 56.26 0.51
N GLY A 893 6.61 55.45 -0.56
CA GLY A 893 7.57 55.65 -1.64
C GLY A 893 7.37 56.98 -2.37
N ASP A 894 6.13 57.37 -2.66
CA ASP A 894 5.80 58.67 -3.27
C ASP A 894 6.23 59.84 -2.36
N SER A 895 6.04 59.71 -1.04
CA SER A 895 6.47 60.72 -0.06
C SER A 895 8.00 60.79 0.08
N ARG A 896 8.70 59.65 0.04
CA ARG A 896 10.17 59.58 0.04
C ARG A 896 10.76 60.18 -1.24
N HIS A 897 10.13 59.92 -2.38
CA HIS A 897 10.51 60.52 -3.65
C HIS A 897 10.41 62.04 -3.61
N ALA A 898 9.32 62.58 -3.05
CA ALA A 898 9.11 64.03 -2.93
C ALA A 898 10.17 64.75 -2.08
N VAL A 899 10.77 64.09 -1.08
CA VAL A 899 11.87 64.65 -0.26
C VAL A 899 13.26 64.38 -0.86
N GLY A 900 13.35 63.78 -2.04
CA GLY A 900 14.61 63.49 -2.75
C GLY A 900 15.31 62.20 -2.35
N ASP A 901 14.67 61.35 -1.55
CA ASP A 901 15.20 60.06 -1.11
C ASP A 901 14.89 58.95 -2.14
N LEU A 902 15.50 59.09 -3.32
CA LEU A 902 15.15 58.29 -4.51
C LEU A 902 15.50 56.80 -4.37
N ALA A 903 16.51 56.46 -3.56
CA ALA A 903 16.93 55.07 -3.37
C ALA A 903 15.88 54.30 -2.58
N ASP A 904 15.49 54.83 -1.41
CA ASP A 904 14.48 54.25 -0.54
C ASP A 904 13.11 54.21 -1.22
N ALA A 905 12.73 55.28 -1.94
CA ALA A 905 11.47 55.31 -2.70
C ALA A 905 11.37 54.15 -3.71
N ARG A 906 12.45 53.87 -4.45
CA ARG A 906 12.49 52.75 -5.40
C ARG A 906 12.44 51.39 -4.72
N GLU A 907 13.06 51.23 -3.57
CA GLU A 907 13.01 49.98 -2.80
C GLU A 907 11.57 49.70 -2.34
N LEU A 908 10.91 50.71 -1.75
CA LEU A 908 9.52 50.63 -1.32
C LEU A 908 8.57 50.30 -2.47
N TRP A 909 8.72 50.96 -3.62
CA TRP A 909 7.91 50.64 -4.81
C TRP A 909 8.17 49.23 -5.34
N ARG A 910 9.40 48.71 -5.29
CA ARG A 910 9.70 47.33 -5.69
C ARG A 910 9.08 46.31 -4.73
N GLU A 911 9.12 46.57 -3.43
CA GLU A 911 8.44 45.74 -2.42
C GLU A 911 6.92 45.73 -2.69
N ALA A 912 6.32 46.90 -2.91
CA ALA A 912 4.90 47.02 -3.26
C ALA A 912 4.55 46.25 -4.54
N VAL A 913 5.33 46.38 -5.62
CA VAL A 913 5.14 45.60 -6.87
C VAL A 913 5.21 44.10 -6.62
N SER A 914 6.20 43.64 -5.84
CA SER A 914 6.33 42.21 -5.51
C SER A 914 5.08 41.68 -4.81
N ILE A 915 4.51 42.45 -3.89
CA ILE A 915 3.29 42.05 -3.19
C ILE A 915 2.09 42.07 -4.14
N LEU A 916 1.92 43.12 -4.94
CA LEU A 916 0.81 43.23 -5.90
C LEU A 916 0.86 42.14 -6.97
N ASP A 917 2.05 41.71 -7.39
CA ASP A 917 2.25 40.58 -8.31
C ASP A 917 1.80 39.25 -7.70
N GLU A 918 2.11 39.02 -6.42
CA GLU A 918 1.59 37.83 -5.71
C GLU A 918 0.06 37.85 -5.57
N LEU A 919 -0.54 39.04 -5.57
CA LEU A 919 -1.98 39.25 -5.48
C LEU A 919 -2.68 39.31 -6.86
N ASP A 920 -1.92 39.26 -7.96
CA ASP A 920 -2.41 39.46 -9.34
C ASP A 920 -3.19 40.78 -9.52
N HIS A 921 -2.67 41.86 -8.94
CA HIS A 921 -3.34 43.17 -8.90
C HIS A 921 -2.88 44.11 -10.03
N PRO A 922 -3.79 44.79 -10.75
CA PRO A 922 -3.43 45.66 -11.89
C PRO A 922 -2.55 46.86 -11.51
N ASP A 923 -2.59 47.33 -10.26
CA ASP A 923 -1.75 48.46 -9.81
C ASP A 923 -0.25 48.15 -9.86
N ALA A 924 0.15 46.87 -9.94
CA ALA A 924 1.54 46.49 -10.17
C ALA A 924 2.11 47.16 -11.44
N ASP A 925 1.29 47.27 -12.49
CA ASP A 925 1.72 47.87 -13.76
C ASP A 925 1.91 49.39 -13.65
N HIS A 926 1.07 50.06 -12.86
CA HIS A 926 1.22 51.49 -12.58
C HIS A 926 2.54 51.75 -11.82
N LEU A 927 2.82 50.98 -10.77
CA LEU A 927 4.08 51.12 -10.01
C LEU A 927 5.31 50.76 -10.85
N ARG A 928 5.23 49.75 -11.72
CA ARG A 928 6.30 49.44 -12.70
C ARG A 928 6.53 50.59 -13.66
N ALA A 929 5.47 51.25 -14.13
CA ALA A 929 5.59 52.42 -14.99
C ALA A 929 6.30 53.58 -14.26
N LYS A 930 5.96 53.83 -12.98
CA LYS A 930 6.67 54.79 -12.12
C LYS A 930 8.15 54.44 -11.97
N LEU A 931 8.48 53.19 -11.64
CA LEU A 931 9.87 52.70 -11.52
C LEU A 931 10.68 52.89 -12.81
N ARG A 932 10.07 52.64 -13.98
CA ARG A 932 10.72 52.85 -15.29
C ARG A 932 10.95 54.33 -15.59
N ALA A 933 9.96 55.19 -15.29
CA ALA A 933 10.05 56.63 -15.51
C ALA A 933 11.08 57.31 -14.61
N ASP A 934 11.29 56.81 -13.40
CA ASP A 934 12.31 57.33 -12.49
C ASP A 934 13.72 56.83 -12.86
N SER A 935 13.82 55.59 -13.35
CA SER A 935 15.08 55.01 -13.85
C SER A 935 15.60 55.69 -15.12
N SER A 936 14.75 56.34 -15.89
CA SER A 936 15.16 57.11 -17.09
C SER A 936 15.53 58.56 -16.80
N ARG A 937 15.30 59.04 -15.57
CA ARG A 937 15.67 60.38 -15.09
C ARG A 937 16.98 60.41 -14.29
N ALA A 938 17.45 59.25 -13.83
CA ALA A 938 18.78 59.04 -13.24
C ALA A 938 19.81 58.72 -14.33
#